data_AF-A0A9X2MBG3-F1
#
_entry.id   AF-A0A9X2MBG3-F1
#
_cell.length_a   1.000
_cell.length_b   1.000
_cell.length_c   1.000
_cell.angle_alpha   90.00
_cell.angle_beta   90.00
_cell.angle_gamma   90.00
#
_symmetry.space_group_name_H-M   'P 1'
#
loop_
_entity.id
_entity.type
_entity.pdbx_description
1 polymer ?
#
loop_
_entity_poly.entity_id
_entity_poly.type
_entity_poly.pdbx_seq_one_letter_code
_entity_poly.pdbx_strand_id
1 'polypeptide(L)'
;MIKIEEKHMCSGCHACDNICPKKAISMDIDEEGFWYPNVDKNKCVNCNLCKDICPIINDKNFVSMKKAYGCYNLDEDIRLKSSSGGVFSALASSVIAKNGVVFGARFDENFNVVHDYIETIEELSVFRGSKYVQSNIGENFKIAKKFLKSGRLVLFSGTPCQIGGLKAYLRKEYDNLITVDLICHGVPSPMIWQKYIEELSNGKKLTDMTFRDKSKGWKNGVLKYTFNDGSEITEKYGESLYIKGFIKNCYLRPSCYACHFKTLDRCSDLTLGDFWGVEDSLPNIDKDSGVSLIMGHSDKGYKALEDIKEQIYSEEVDIDKSIVFNTCAIESVKNSKRKDFFKIMESNSLEESIDKTIVNEAVKVSLFSKLKSKGKRVLVYIYNHLYDIYIELSYRRYEILNIFTNKIDIMTIEESIDYIIENKCSLSRFGDGEMKLISRERIDFQQYDQRLSNKLKELLQSDEDNHIVGIPDVFKSLNKYQNEAKFYWKRHIWKYGHSWFGLINKKKKYLNSFISRCYMIFNKKDNSKKYFDKIKEIWSNRDIIIIEGEESRLGIGNDLFDNTKSIKRILAPKRDAFDVYDEVLKYVDNNIEKNKLILLALGPTATVMAYDLAKLGYQAIDIGHIDIEYEWFLQKTKSKIAIKTKFVGEAKDGQNVENIEDVKYFEEIMARILE
;
A
#
# COMPACT_ATOMS: atom_id res chain seq x y z
N MET A 1 30.25 7.61 -6.48
CA MET A 1 29.47 8.82 -6.85
C MET A 1 28.15 8.40 -7.49
N ILE A 2 27.12 9.25 -7.49
CA ILE A 2 25.86 8.95 -8.18
C ILE A 2 26.09 8.92 -9.70
N LYS A 3 25.48 7.96 -10.38
CA LYS A 3 25.47 7.84 -11.85
C LYS A 3 24.07 7.42 -12.25
N ILE A 4 23.48 8.14 -13.21
CA ILE A 4 22.17 7.79 -13.77
C ILE A 4 22.42 7.00 -15.05
N GLU A 5 22.19 5.69 -15.00
CA GLU A 5 22.34 4.82 -16.18
C GLU A 5 21.13 4.93 -17.10
N GLU A 6 19.94 5.01 -16.51
CA GLU A 6 18.69 5.21 -17.23
C GLU A 6 17.90 6.39 -16.68
N LYS A 7 17.36 7.23 -17.57
CA LYS A 7 16.64 8.46 -17.23
C LYS A 7 15.44 8.22 -16.29
N HIS A 8 14.81 7.04 -16.37
CA HIS A 8 13.67 6.67 -15.53
C HIS A 8 14.07 6.34 -14.07
N MET A 9 15.36 6.10 -13.79
CA MET A 9 15.91 5.81 -12.46
C MET A 9 16.25 7.06 -11.63
N CYS A 10 15.91 8.25 -12.13
CA CYS A 10 16.02 9.49 -11.38
C CYS A 10 14.63 10.13 -11.30
N SER A 11 14.20 10.58 -10.13
CA SER A 11 12.95 11.36 -10.02
C SER A 11 13.16 12.87 -10.08
N GLY A 12 14.41 13.33 -10.14
CA GLY A 12 14.74 14.76 -10.08
C GLY A 12 14.32 15.40 -8.75
N CYS A 13 14.56 14.73 -7.62
CA CYS A 13 14.19 15.22 -6.28
C CYS A 13 15.24 16.15 -5.63
N HIS A 14 16.40 16.38 -6.26
CA HIS A 14 17.51 17.23 -5.78
C HIS A 14 18.19 16.81 -4.46
N ALA A 15 17.87 15.62 -3.89
CA ALA A 15 18.49 15.16 -2.66
C ALA A 15 20.02 15.01 -2.78
N CYS A 16 20.50 14.46 -3.90
CA CYS A 16 21.93 14.24 -4.16
C CYS A 16 22.74 15.55 -4.25
N ASP A 17 22.19 16.58 -4.89
CA ASP A 17 22.78 17.93 -4.91
C ASP A 17 22.79 18.53 -3.49
N ASN A 18 21.65 18.48 -2.79
CA ASN A 18 21.53 19.09 -1.47
C ASN A 18 22.46 18.47 -0.41
N ILE A 19 22.73 17.17 -0.48
CA ILE A 19 23.63 16.48 0.47
C ILE A 19 25.12 16.67 0.16
N CYS A 20 25.49 17.11 -1.05
CA CYS A 20 26.87 17.08 -1.49
C CYS A 20 27.73 18.11 -0.73
N PRO A 21 28.70 17.67 0.10
CA PRO A 21 29.47 18.59 0.96
C PRO A 21 30.46 19.47 0.18
N LYS A 22 30.83 19.05 -1.04
CA LYS A 22 31.78 19.75 -1.90
C LYS A 22 31.12 20.54 -3.03
N LYS A 23 29.78 20.61 -3.06
CA LYS A 23 29.02 21.20 -4.19
C LYS A 23 29.54 20.70 -5.55
N ALA A 24 29.82 19.40 -5.61
CA ALA A 24 30.37 18.72 -6.77
C ALA A 24 29.26 18.20 -7.70
N ILE A 25 27.99 18.47 -7.40
CA ILE A 25 26.84 18.03 -8.19
C ILE A 25 26.08 19.29 -8.61
N SER A 26 25.80 19.43 -9.90
CA SER A 26 24.81 20.38 -10.44
C SER A 26 23.58 19.61 -10.92
N MET A 27 22.44 20.29 -11.03
CA MET A 27 21.20 19.73 -11.58
C MET A 27 20.99 20.33 -12.97
N ASP A 28 21.50 19.65 -13.98
CA ASP A 28 21.50 20.14 -15.37
C ASP A 28 20.20 19.70 -16.06
N ILE A 29 19.68 20.55 -16.95
CA ILE A 29 18.48 20.27 -17.74
C ILE A 29 18.88 19.43 -18.95
N ASP A 30 18.10 18.38 -19.22
CA ASP A 30 18.30 17.52 -20.38
C ASP A 30 17.51 17.98 -21.62
N GLU A 31 17.65 17.22 -22.70
CA GLU A 31 16.99 17.47 -23.99
C GLU A 31 15.45 17.44 -23.93
N GLU A 32 14.87 16.80 -22.92
CA GLU A 32 13.42 16.73 -22.70
C GLU A 32 12.95 17.79 -21.69
N GLY A 33 13.84 18.63 -21.16
CA GLY A 33 13.54 19.70 -20.22
C GLY A 33 13.54 19.30 -18.75
N PHE A 34 14.06 18.12 -18.39
CA PHE A 34 14.06 17.62 -17.01
C PHE A 34 15.44 17.74 -16.35
N TRP A 35 15.45 18.00 -15.03
CA TRP A 35 16.70 18.06 -14.26
C TRP A 35 17.27 16.68 -13.92
N TYR A 36 18.59 16.53 -14.11
CA TYR A 36 19.40 15.37 -13.73
C TYR A 36 20.71 15.78 -13.05
N PRO A 37 21.24 14.97 -12.11
CA PRO A 37 22.50 15.27 -11.46
C PRO A 37 23.68 15.08 -12.42
N ASN A 38 24.52 16.11 -12.55
CA ASN A 38 25.81 16.07 -13.22
C ASN A 38 26.93 16.22 -12.18
N VAL A 39 27.93 15.33 -12.20
CA VAL A 39 28.97 15.27 -11.17
C VAL A 39 30.29 15.82 -11.70
N ASP A 40 30.76 16.93 -11.12
CA ASP A 40 32.11 17.46 -11.33
C ASP A 40 33.14 16.55 -10.65
N LYS A 41 33.86 15.77 -11.46
CA LYS A 41 34.87 14.81 -10.99
C LYS A 41 36.05 15.47 -10.29
N ASN A 42 36.36 16.73 -10.59
CA ASN A 42 37.48 17.46 -9.98
C ASN A 42 37.15 17.93 -8.56
N LYS A 43 35.86 18.17 -8.26
CA LYS A 43 35.37 18.54 -6.92
C LYS A 43 34.93 17.33 -6.09
N CYS A 44 34.57 16.23 -6.74
CA CYS A 44 34.04 15.04 -6.07
C CYS A 44 35.13 14.32 -5.27
N VAL A 45 34.93 14.21 -3.95
CA VAL A 45 35.83 13.47 -3.05
C VAL A 45 35.43 12.01 -2.84
N ASN A 46 34.59 11.46 -3.73
CA ASN A 46 34.14 10.06 -3.70
C ASN A 46 33.53 9.57 -2.37
N CYS A 47 32.93 10.45 -1.58
CA CYS A 47 32.29 10.12 -0.29
C CYS A 47 31.02 9.26 -0.39
N ASN A 48 30.51 9.00 -1.60
CA ASN A 48 29.32 8.20 -1.92
C ASN A 48 27.96 8.64 -1.34
N LEU A 49 27.90 9.65 -0.46
CA LEU A 49 26.66 10.16 0.14
C LEU A 49 25.49 10.34 -0.84
N CYS A 50 25.73 10.93 -2.01
CA CYS A 50 24.73 11.14 -3.05
C CYS A 50 24.05 9.85 -3.55
N LYS A 51 24.77 8.72 -3.56
CA LYS A 51 24.24 7.40 -3.90
C LYS A 51 23.52 6.83 -2.68
N ASP A 52 24.13 6.89 -1.51
CA ASP A 52 23.65 6.26 -0.27
C ASP A 52 22.30 6.84 0.22
N ILE A 53 22.02 8.11 -0.10
CA ILE A 53 20.74 8.73 0.25
C ILE A 53 19.72 8.73 -0.90
N CYS A 54 20.06 8.23 -2.09
CA CYS A 54 19.12 8.30 -3.21
C CYS A 54 17.89 7.43 -2.91
N PRO A 55 16.66 7.99 -2.86
CA PRO A 55 15.48 7.22 -2.49
C PRO A 55 15.02 6.25 -3.59
N ILE A 56 15.54 6.39 -4.83
CA ILE A 56 15.28 5.43 -5.91
C ILE A 56 16.27 4.26 -5.87
N ILE A 57 17.54 4.52 -5.53
CA ILE A 57 18.58 3.48 -5.50
C ILE A 57 18.47 2.62 -4.25
N ASN A 58 18.19 3.26 -3.10
CA ASN A 58 18.08 2.57 -1.81
C ASN A 58 16.62 2.45 -1.43
N ASP A 59 15.83 1.87 -2.33
CA ASP A 59 14.38 1.78 -2.21
C ASP A 59 13.99 1.38 -0.77
N LYS A 60 13.26 2.27 -0.11
CA LYS A 60 12.82 2.07 1.26
C LYS A 60 11.36 1.68 1.20
N ASN A 61 11.06 0.46 1.65
CA ASN A 61 9.69 0.08 1.92
C ASN A 61 9.13 1.01 3.00
N PHE A 62 8.20 1.87 2.61
CA PHE A 62 7.42 2.63 3.56
C PHE A 62 6.36 1.69 4.14
N VAL A 63 6.08 1.84 5.44
CA VAL A 63 4.92 1.23 6.08
C VAL A 63 4.20 2.39 6.74
N SER A 64 2.95 2.62 6.32
CA SER A 64 2.17 3.71 6.86
C SER A 64 0.80 3.23 7.31
N MET A 65 0.20 4.01 8.21
CA MET A 65 -1.23 3.92 8.46
C MET A 65 -2.02 4.31 7.20
N LYS A 66 -3.29 3.89 7.13
CA LYS A 66 -4.09 3.96 5.89
C LYS A 66 -5.55 4.34 6.16
N LYS A 67 -5.78 5.30 7.06
CA LYS A 67 -7.09 5.93 7.16
C LYS A 67 -7.26 6.99 6.09
N ALA A 68 -8.43 7.03 5.49
CA ALA A 68 -8.78 8.01 4.48
C ALA A 68 -9.98 8.84 4.94
N TYR A 69 -10.03 10.10 4.52
CA TYR A 69 -11.09 11.03 4.86
C TYR A 69 -11.53 11.81 3.62
N GLY A 70 -12.84 12.01 3.49
CA GLY A 70 -13.39 13.05 2.62
C GLY A 70 -13.41 14.37 3.37
N CYS A 71 -12.65 15.35 2.90
CA CYS A 71 -12.49 16.64 3.59
C CYS A 71 -12.69 17.84 2.69
N TYR A 72 -13.22 18.92 3.26
CA TYR A 72 -13.21 20.25 2.65
C TYR A 72 -13.13 21.35 3.70
N ASN A 73 -12.60 22.50 3.33
CA ASN A 73 -12.47 23.67 4.18
C ASN A 73 -13.83 24.32 4.39
N LEU A 74 -14.14 24.68 5.65
CA LEU A 74 -15.40 25.34 6.00
C LEU A 74 -15.44 26.80 5.54
N ASP A 75 -14.29 27.42 5.29
CA ASP A 75 -14.21 28.70 4.59
C ASP A 75 -14.43 28.48 3.09
N GLU A 76 -15.59 28.92 2.60
CA GLU A 76 -15.99 28.76 1.20
C GLU A 76 -15.08 29.51 0.22
N ASP A 77 -14.53 30.68 0.58
CA ASP A 77 -13.63 31.44 -0.29
C ASP A 77 -12.31 30.68 -0.47
N ILE A 78 -11.76 30.14 0.62
CA ILE A 78 -10.58 29.28 0.57
C ILE A 78 -10.86 28.02 -0.25
N ARG A 79 -12.01 27.37 -0.03
CA ARG A 79 -12.42 26.17 -0.76
C ARG A 79 -12.54 26.44 -2.26
N LEU A 80 -13.20 27.53 -2.66
CA LEU A 80 -13.43 27.88 -4.07
C LEU A 80 -12.15 28.33 -4.79
N LYS A 81 -11.25 29.05 -4.11
CA LYS A 81 -9.93 29.43 -4.65
C LYS A 81 -8.92 28.28 -4.66
N SER A 82 -9.21 27.16 -4.01
CA SER A 82 -8.37 25.96 -4.01
C SER A 82 -8.74 25.02 -5.14
N SER A 83 -7.82 24.16 -5.59
CA SER A 83 -8.12 23.20 -6.67
C SER A 83 -9.10 22.10 -6.28
N SER A 84 -9.21 21.81 -4.98
CA SER A 84 -10.00 20.71 -4.42
C SER A 84 -10.72 21.17 -3.15
N GLY A 85 -10.80 20.38 -2.08
CA GLY A 85 -11.43 20.77 -0.82
C GLY A 85 -10.75 21.90 -0.04
N GLY A 86 -9.53 22.34 -0.38
CA GLY A 86 -8.87 23.46 0.32
C GLY A 86 -8.23 23.13 1.67
N VAL A 87 -7.98 21.85 1.93
CA VAL A 87 -7.41 21.35 3.20
C VAL A 87 -5.96 21.78 3.41
N PHE A 88 -5.15 21.87 2.34
CA PHE A 88 -3.77 22.36 2.44
C PHE A 88 -3.69 23.74 3.09
N SER A 89 -4.61 24.64 2.74
CA SER A 89 -4.64 25.99 3.33
C SER A 89 -4.89 25.93 4.84
N ALA A 90 -5.78 25.06 5.32
CA ALA A 90 -6.03 24.90 6.76
C ALA A 90 -4.79 24.37 7.50
N LEU A 91 -4.13 23.34 6.93
CA LEU A 91 -2.88 22.79 7.48
C LEU A 91 -1.79 23.86 7.57
N ALA A 92 -1.59 24.61 6.48
CA ALA A 92 -0.58 25.66 6.42
C ALA A 92 -0.88 26.80 7.41
N SER A 93 -2.14 27.25 7.49
CA SER A 93 -2.57 28.27 8.45
C SER A 93 -2.33 27.85 9.89
N SER A 94 -2.63 26.60 10.24
CA SER A 94 -2.38 26.05 11.59
C SER A 94 -0.89 26.04 11.95
N VAL A 95 -0.02 25.74 10.98
CA VAL A 95 1.44 25.74 11.18
C VAL A 95 1.96 27.17 11.33
N ILE A 96 1.50 28.11 10.49
CA ILE A 96 1.88 29.53 10.58
C ILE A 96 1.42 30.14 11.91
N ALA A 97 0.20 29.82 12.37
CA ALA A 97 -0.32 30.28 13.67
C ALA A 97 0.55 29.83 14.86
N LYS A 98 1.31 28.74 14.70
CA LYS A 98 2.29 28.24 15.68
C LYS A 98 3.70 28.79 15.43
N ASN A 99 3.81 29.92 14.74
CA ASN A 99 5.07 30.51 14.28
C ASN A 99 5.92 29.50 13.50
N GLY A 100 5.29 28.66 12.68
CA GLY A 100 5.94 27.67 11.85
C GLY A 100 6.44 28.23 10.51
N VAL A 101 6.89 27.35 9.63
CA VAL A 101 7.32 27.66 8.26
C VAL A 101 6.68 26.65 7.31
N VAL A 102 6.11 27.11 6.21
CA VAL A 102 5.42 26.26 5.23
C VAL A 102 6.21 26.27 3.92
N PHE A 103 6.55 25.10 3.39
CA PHE A 103 7.16 24.93 2.06
C PHE A 103 6.13 24.40 1.06
N GLY A 104 6.17 24.94 -0.16
CA GLY A 104 5.27 24.56 -1.23
C GLY A 104 5.73 25.03 -2.61
N ALA A 105 4.94 24.69 -3.63
CA ALA A 105 5.21 25.03 -5.02
C ALA A 105 4.50 26.32 -5.43
N ARG A 106 5.25 27.26 -5.99
CA ARG A 106 4.74 28.52 -6.57
C ARG A 106 5.28 28.74 -7.99
N PHE A 107 4.68 29.69 -8.69
CA PHE A 107 5.27 30.23 -9.91
C PHE A 107 6.35 31.26 -9.55
N ASP A 108 7.44 31.29 -10.32
CA ASP A 108 8.35 32.44 -10.36
C ASP A 108 7.84 33.50 -11.34
N GLU A 109 8.61 34.58 -11.51
CA GLU A 109 8.30 35.70 -12.42
C GLU A 109 8.18 35.32 -13.90
N ASN A 110 8.67 34.14 -14.29
CA ASN A 110 8.63 33.59 -15.64
C ASN A 110 7.69 32.37 -15.72
N PHE A 111 6.83 32.18 -14.72
CA PHE A 111 5.90 31.05 -14.62
C PHE A 111 6.57 29.67 -14.66
N ASN A 112 7.86 29.57 -14.29
CA ASN A 112 8.44 28.29 -13.90
C ASN A 112 7.89 27.91 -12.53
N VAL A 113 7.75 26.61 -12.29
CA VAL A 113 7.36 26.14 -10.96
C VAL A 113 8.61 25.92 -10.12
N VAL A 114 8.69 26.63 -9.01
CA VAL A 114 9.77 26.53 -8.02
C VAL A 114 9.20 26.14 -6.67
N HIS A 115 10.04 25.50 -5.85
CA HIS A 115 9.74 25.32 -4.45
C HIS A 115 10.25 26.51 -3.65
N ASP A 116 9.47 26.97 -2.68
CA ASP A 116 9.88 28.01 -1.74
C ASP A 116 9.21 27.79 -0.37
N TYR A 117 9.39 28.74 0.55
CA TYR A 117 8.72 28.79 1.83
C TYR A 117 8.03 30.14 2.09
N ILE A 118 7.11 30.14 3.05
CA ILE A 118 6.42 31.31 3.60
C ILE A 118 6.38 31.21 5.12
N GLU A 119 6.22 32.36 5.77
CA GLU A 119 6.07 32.46 7.23
C GLU A 119 4.78 33.17 7.66
N THR A 120 4.02 33.74 6.70
CA THR A 120 2.83 34.55 6.98
C THR A 120 1.59 34.04 6.22
N ILE A 121 0.40 34.37 6.73
CA ILE A 121 -0.88 33.93 6.13
C ILE A 121 -1.14 34.66 4.80
N GLU A 122 -0.71 35.91 4.71
CA GLU A 122 -0.86 36.79 3.54
C GLU A 122 -0.16 36.18 2.31
N GLU A 123 0.99 35.53 2.53
CA GLU A 123 1.77 34.87 1.49
C GLU A 123 1.20 33.51 1.06
N LEU A 124 0.31 32.88 1.84
CA LEU A 124 -0.16 31.50 1.62
C LEU A 124 -0.79 31.26 0.25
N SER A 125 -1.40 32.30 -0.32
CA SER A 125 -2.08 32.20 -1.62
C SER A 125 -1.16 31.72 -2.75
N VAL A 126 0.16 32.00 -2.69
CA VAL A 126 1.12 31.61 -3.75
C VAL A 126 1.27 30.09 -3.89
N PHE A 127 1.04 29.34 -2.81
CA PHE A 127 1.06 27.86 -2.83
C PHE A 127 -0.30 27.25 -3.17
N ARG A 128 -1.38 28.03 -3.17
CA ARG A 128 -2.72 27.53 -3.46
C ARG A 128 -2.85 27.10 -4.92
N GLY A 129 -3.63 26.05 -5.13
CA GLY A 129 -3.93 25.54 -6.46
C GLY A 129 -2.86 24.62 -7.05
N SER A 130 -3.28 23.78 -8.00
CA SER A 130 -2.44 22.82 -8.72
C SER A 130 -1.48 23.53 -9.67
N LYS A 131 -0.28 22.98 -9.82
CA LYS A 131 0.69 23.35 -10.86
C LYS A 131 1.13 22.10 -11.60
N TYR A 132 0.65 21.88 -12.83
CA TYR A 132 0.94 20.68 -13.61
C TYR A 132 2.28 20.79 -14.34
N VAL A 133 3.37 21.00 -13.59
CA VAL A 133 4.75 21.09 -14.09
C VAL A 133 5.69 20.57 -13.00
N GLN A 134 6.82 19.95 -13.36
CA GLN A 134 7.83 19.62 -12.35
C GLN A 134 8.33 20.89 -11.65
N SER A 135 8.33 20.91 -10.32
CA SER A 135 8.90 22.02 -9.55
C SER A 135 10.39 21.85 -9.27
N ASN A 136 11.15 22.93 -9.37
CA ASN A 136 12.57 22.96 -9.00
C ASN A 136 12.72 23.12 -7.48
N ILE A 137 13.36 22.15 -6.83
CA ILE A 137 13.60 22.16 -5.38
C ILE A 137 14.70 23.15 -4.98
N GLY A 138 15.72 23.37 -5.81
CA GLY A 138 16.88 24.20 -5.46
C GLY A 138 17.52 23.78 -4.13
N GLU A 139 17.77 24.76 -3.24
CA GLU A 139 18.36 24.53 -1.92
C GLU A 139 17.34 24.34 -0.79
N ASN A 140 16.04 24.19 -1.10
CA ASN A 140 14.98 24.21 -0.09
C ASN A 140 15.08 23.08 0.95
N PHE A 141 15.70 21.95 0.63
CA PHE A 141 15.95 20.92 1.64
C PHE A 141 16.96 21.38 2.70
N LYS A 142 18.03 22.10 2.30
CA LYS A 142 18.98 22.71 3.24
C LYS A 142 18.28 23.77 4.10
N ILE A 143 17.42 24.59 3.50
CA ILE A 143 16.68 25.65 4.19
C ILE A 143 15.72 25.03 5.23
N ALA A 144 14.93 24.03 4.83
CA ALA A 144 14.03 23.31 5.74
C ALA A 144 14.80 22.71 6.93
N LYS A 145 15.97 22.08 6.69
CA LYS A 145 16.82 21.55 7.77
C LYS A 145 17.34 22.63 8.72
N LYS A 146 17.59 23.86 8.25
CA LYS A 146 17.99 24.97 9.12
C LYS A 146 16.86 25.34 10.08
N PHE A 147 15.63 25.50 9.59
CA PHE A 147 14.45 25.76 10.42
C PHE A 147 14.15 24.63 11.40
N LEU A 148 14.24 23.38 10.94
CA LEU A 148 14.06 22.23 11.81
C LEU A 148 15.09 22.19 12.95
N LYS A 149 16.35 22.54 12.67
CA LYS A 149 17.41 22.62 13.69
C LYS A 149 17.25 23.79 14.65
N SER A 150 16.58 24.87 14.26
CA SER A 150 16.25 25.97 15.17
C SER A 150 14.99 25.72 16.01
N GLY A 151 14.39 24.53 15.90
CA GLY A 151 13.20 24.14 16.67
C GLY A 151 11.88 24.67 16.12
N ARG A 152 11.88 25.34 14.96
CA ARG A 152 10.66 25.82 14.30
C ARG A 152 9.84 24.63 13.76
N LEU A 153 8.52 24.72 13.85
CA LEU A 153 7.62 23.76 13.18
C LEU A 153 7.70 23.97 11.66
N VAL A 154 7.88 22.91 10.89
CA VAL A 154 7.94 22.96 9.43
C VAL A 154 6.85 22.07 8.83
N LEU A 155 6.06 22.63 7.91
CA LEU A 155 5.23 21.84 7.00
C LEU A 155 5.87 21.86 5.62
N PHE A 156 6.21 20.69 5.08
CA PHE A 156 6.78 20.58 3.74
C PHE A 156 5.81 19.84 2.82
N SER A 157 5.25 20.55 1.84
CA SER A 157 4.39 19.96 0.84
C SER A 157 5.14 19.67 -0.47
N GLY A 158 4.84 18.59 -1.17
CA GLY A 158 5.52 18.30 -2.44
C GLY A 158 4.97 17.07 -3.15
N THR A 159 5.54 16.70 -4.29
CA THR A 159 5.24 15.39 -4.88
C THR A 159 5.82 14.28 -3.99
N PRO A 160 5.27 13.05 -4.06
CA PRO A 160 5.77 11.94 -3.25
C PRO A 160 7.28 11.69 -3.39
N CYS A 161 7.83 11.85 -4.60
CA CYS A 161 9.26 11.71 -4.85
C CYS A 161 10.10 12.85 -4.26
N GLN A 162 9.54 14.06 -4.13
CA GLN A 162 10.19 15.18 -3.46
C GLN A 162 10.19 14.99 -1.93
N ILE A 163 9.08 14.52 -1.35
CA ILE A 163 9.04 14.17 0.08
C ILE A 163 10.03 13.05 0.39
N GLY A 164 10.09 12.00 -0.44
CA GLY A 164 11.11 10.95 -0.32
C GLY A 164 12.54 11.51 -0.40
N GLY A 165 12.78 12.48 -1.29
CA GLY A 165 14.06 13.19 -1.38
C GLY A 165 14.41 13.99 -0.12
N LEU A 166 13.44 14.71 0.46
CA LEU A 166 13.61 15.48 1.69
C LEU A 166 13.97 14.55 2.85
N LYS A 167 13.17 13.50 3.08
CA LYS A 167 13.39 12.52 4.16
C LYS A 167 14.78 11.88 4.04
N ALA A 168 15.18 11.51 2.82
CA ALA A 168 16.49 10.92 2.60
C ALA A 168 17.65 11.91 2.84
N TYR A 169 17.49 13.17 2.45
CA TYR A 169 18.45 14.24 2.76
C TYR A 169 18.59 14.51 4.28
N LEU A 170 17.48 14.45 5.02
CA LEU A 170 17.46 14.73 6.45
C LEU A 170 18.20 13.68 7.27
N ARG A 171 18.18 12.41 6.83
CA ARG A 171 18.86 11.23 7.43
C ARG A 171 18.48 10.92 8.87
N LYS A 172 17.41 11.53 9.37
CA LYS A 172 16.76 11.23 10.65
C LYS A 172 15.34 11.79 10.64
N GLU A 173 14.51 11.29 11.53
CA GLU A 173 13.21 11.88 11.79
C GLU A 173 13.32 13.18 12.60
N TYR A 174 12.32 14.04 12.39
CA TYR A 174 12.14 15.30 13.10
C TYR A 174 10.69 15.37 13.59
N ASP A 175 10.50 15.59 14.88
CA ASP A 175 9.17 15.70 15.50
C ASP A 175 8.47 16.99 15.06
N ASN A 176 9.24 18.05 14.80
CA ASN A 176 8.80 19.35 14.30
C ASN A 176 8.71 19.41 12.76
N LEU A 177 8.60 18.27 12.06
CA LEU A 177 8.36 18.19 10.62
C LEU A 177 7.04 17.49 10.32
N ILE A 178 6.15 18.17 9.61
CA ILE A 178 4.96 17.61 8.98
C ILE A 178 5.19 17.57 7.47
N THR A 179 4.96 16.42 6.84
CA THR A 179 5.15 16.23 5.40
C THR A 179 3.81 15.93 4.72
N VAL A 180 3.54 16.65 3.65
CA VAL A 180 2.30 16.53 2.87
C VAL A 180 2.66 16.19 1.43
N ASP A 181 2.27 15.02 0.94
CA ASP A 181 2.32 14.73 -0.50
C ASP A 181 0.94 14.75 -1.16
N LEU A 182 0.89 14.37 -2.43
CA LEU A 182 -0.34 14.37 -3.21
C LEU A 182 -0.50 13.11 -4.04
N ILE A 183 -1.76 12.78 -4.36
CA ILE A 183 -2.10 11.77 -5.37
C ILE A 183 -1.62 12.29 -6.72
N CYS A 184 -0.39 11.91 -7.07
CA CYS A 184 0.32 12.48 -8.20
C CYS A 184 0.02 11.70 -9.46
N HIS A 185 -0.47 12.35 -10.51
CA HIS A 185 -0.59 11.74 -11.84
C HIS A 185 0.81 11.49 -12.44
N GLY A 186 1.60 12.55 -12.53
CA GLY A 186 2.98 12.62 -12.99
C GLY A 186 3.37 14.09 -13.17
N VAL A 187 4.66 14.38 -13.39
CA VAL A 187 5.13 15.75 -13.61
C VAL A 187 5.48 15.98 -15.09
N PRO A 188 4.81 16.94 -15.77
CA PRO A 188 5.18 17.38 -17.11
C PRO A 188 6.56 18.03 -17.20
N SER A 189 7.12 18.02 -18.41
CA SER A 189 8.33 18.74 -18.77
C SER A 189 8.18 20.26 -18.59
N PRO A 190 9.05 20.91 -17.78
CA PRO A 190 9.17 22.36 -17.72
C PRO A 190 9.39 23.03 -19.08
N MET A 191 10.14 22.39 -19.99
CA MET A 191 10.37 22.92 -21.34
C MET A 191 9.08 22.95 -22.17
N ILE A 192 8.27 21.88 -22.11
CA ILE A 192 6.99 21.82 -22.83
C ILE A 192 5.99 22.82 -22.24
N TRP A 193 6.03 23.03 -20.93
CA TRP A 193 5.25 24.08 -20.28
C TRP A 193 5.61 25.48 -20.79
N GLN A 194 6.90 25.82 -20.83
CA GLN A 194 7.34 27.12 -21.35
C GLN A 194 6.96 27.31 -22.82
N LYS A 195 7.16 26.29 -23.67
CA LYS A 195 6.72 26.34 -25.07
C LYS A 195 5.22 26.56 -25.21
N TYR A 196 4.40 25.92 -24.37
CA TYR A 196 2.96 26.14 -24.36
C TYR A 196 2.59 27.58 -23.95
N ILE A 197 3.23 28.14 -22.92
CA ILE A 197 3.00 29.54 -22.51
C ILE A 197 3.44 30.52 -23.60
N GLU A 198 4.57 30.28 -24.25
CA GLU A 198 5.05 31.09 -25.38
C GLU A 198 4.03 31.10 -26.53
N GLU A 199 3.56 29.92 -26.97
CA GLU A 199 2.55 29.77 -28.03
C GLU A 199 1.21 30.42 -27.63
N LEU A 200 0.74 30.20 -26.39
CA LEU A 200 -0.52 30.75 -25.87
C LEU A 200 -0.48 32.27 -25.73
N SER A 201 0.65 32.80 -25.26
CA SER A 201 0.80 34.23 -24.98
C SER A 201 0.86 35.09 -26.24
N ASN A 202 1.28 34.50 -27.37
CA ASN A 202 1.43 35.18 -28.65
C ASN A 202 2.21 36.52 -28.52
N GLY A 203 3.30 36.50 -27.74
CA GLY A 203 4.16 37.66 -27.48
C GLY A 203 3.74 38.57 -26.32
N LYS A 204 2.61 38.29 -25.65
CA LYS A 204 2.19 39.00 -24.43
C LYS A 204 2.90 38.45 -23.21
N LYS A 205 3.03 39.24 -22.14
CA LYS A 205 3.59 38.75 -20.88
C LYS A 205 2.47 38.23 -19.99
N LEU A 206 2.51 36.95 -19.63
CA LEU A 206 1.60 36.38 -18.62
C LEU A 206 1.87 37.03 -17.25
N THR A 207 0.83 37.35 -16.50
CA THR A 207 0.92 38.00 -15.18
C THR A 207 0.18 37.27 -14.07
N ASP A 208 -0.85 36.48 -14.41
CA ASP A 208 -1.48 35.56 -13.46
C ASP A 208 -2.06 34.34 -14.19
N MET A 209 -2.17 33.21 -13.48
CA MET A 209 -2.89 32.06 -14.01
C MET A 209 -3.41 31.10 -12.94
N THR A 210 -4.42 30.31 -13.32
CA THR A 210 -4.85 29.13 -12.56
C THR A 210 -5.19 27.97 -13.48
N PHE A 211 -4.77 26.76 -13.09
CA PHE A 211 -5.11 25.52 -13.78
C PHE A 211 -6.51 24.98 -13.44
N ARG A 212 -7.14 25.51 -12.38
CA ARG A 212 -8.38 25.02 -11.77
C ARG A 212 -9.19 26.19 -11.21
N ASP A 213 -9.76 26.99 -12.08
CA ASP A 213 -10.80 27.94 -11.69
C ASP A 213 -12.15 27.21 -11.61
N LYS A 214 -12.88 27.41 -10.50
CA LYS A 214 -14.15 26.74 -10.21
C LYS A 214 -15.39 27.55 -10.60
N SER A 215 -15.28 28.61 -11.41
CA SER A 215 -16.44 29.42 -11.84
C SER A 215 -17.49 28.62 -12.62
N LYS A 216 -17.16 27.42 -13.11
CA LYS A 216 -18.07 26.47 -13.77
C LYS A 216 -18.30 25.19 -12.95
N GLY A 217 -17.93 25.19 -11.66
CA GLY A 217 -17.97 24.04 -10.76
C GLY A 217 -16.67 23.22 -10.80
N TRP A 218 -16.39 22.48 -9.73
CA TRP A 218 -15.13 21.74 -9.53
C TRP A 218 -14.84 20.72 -10.63
N LYS A 219 -15.85 19.94 -11.06
CA LYS A 219 -15.68 18.92 -12.11
C LYS A 219 -15.53 19.51 -13.52
N ASN A 220 -15.94 20.76 -13.73
CA ASN A 220 -15.85 21.46 -15.02
C ASN A 220 -14.90 22.66 -14.94
N GLY A 221 -13.85 22.56 -14.13
CA GLY A 221 -12.90 23.64 -13.94
C GLY A 221 -12.33 24.16 -15.26
N VAL A 222 -11.94 25.43 -15.27
CA VAL A 222 -11.33 26.08 -16.44
C VAL A 222 -9.91 26.53 -16.09
N LEU A 223 -9.06 26.64 -17.12
CA LEU A 223 -7.77 27.31 -17.01
C LEU A 223 -8.01 28.77 -17.33
N LYS A 224 -7.47 29.67 -16.51
CA LYS A 224 -7.50 31.11 -16.75
C LYS A 224 -6.09 31.66 -16.79
N TYR A 225 -5.86 32.57 -17.73
CA TYR A 225 -4.60 33.24 -17.97
C TYR A 225 -4.88 34.73 -18.10
N THR A 226 -4.13 35.56 -17.37
CA THR A 226 -4.23 37.02 -17.41
C THR A 226 -2.89 37.58 -17.86
N PHE A 227 -2.93 38.52 -18.80
CA PHE A 227 -1.74 39.12 -19.42
C PHE A 227 -1.52 40.57 -18.96
N ASN A 228 -0.32 41.07 -19.19
CA ASN A 228 0.10 42.43 -18.82
C ASN A 228 -0.67 43.55 -19.52
N ASP A 229 -1.30 43.28 -20.67
CA ASP A 229 -2.19 44.20 -21.37
C ASP A 229 -3.63 44.18 -20.83
N GLY A 230 -3.90 43.39 -19.79
CA GLY A 230 -5.22 43.19 -19.18
C GLY A 230 -6.11 42.19 -19.92
N SER A 231 -5.64 41.59 -21.02
CA SER A 231 -6.40 40.55 -21.71
C SER A 231 -6.44 39.24 -20.90
N GLU A 232 -7.51 38.46 -21.08
CA GLU A 232 -7.69 37.17 -20.43
C GLU A 232 -7.98 36.08 -21.46
N ILE A 233 -7.41 34.89 -21.25
CA ILE A 233 -7.77 33.67 -21.97
C ILE A 233 -8.35 32.67 -20.99
N THR A 234 -9.47 32.04 -21.37
CA THR A 234 -10.07 30.94 -20.61
C THR A 234 -10.20 29.71 -21.49
N GLU A 235 -9.67 28.58 -21.02
CA GLU A 235 -9.81 27.28 -21.69
C GLU A 235 -10.60 26.32 -20.81
N LYS A 236 -11.49 25.51 -21.39
CA LYS A 236 -12.08 24.40 -20.64
C LYS A 236 -11.00 23.36 -20.36
N TYR A 237 -11.01 22.78 -19.17
CA TYR A 237 -9.99 21.81 -18.77
C TYR A 237 -9.80 20.66 -19.77
N GLY A 238 -10.89 20.06 -20.27
CA GLY A 238 -10.81 18.97 -21.25
C GLY A 238 -10.48 19.39 -22.69
N GLU A 239 -10.51 20.69 -22.99
CA GLU A 239 -10.26 21.24 -24.34
C GLU A 239 -8.86 21.89 -24.45
N SER A 240 -8.24 22.26 -23.32
CA SER A 240 -6.88 22.80 -23.28
C SER A 240 -5.87 21.82 -23.89
N LEU A 241 -5.08 22.31 -24.86
CA LEU A 241 -4.08 21.53 -25.56
C LEU A 241 -3.05 20.95 -24.60
N TYR A 242 -2.57 21.78 -23.66
CA TYR A 242 -1.64 21.34 -22.62
C TYR A 242 -2.26 20.22 -21.80
N ILE A 243 -3.46 20.40 -21.26
CA ILE A 243 -4.09 19.36 -20.43
C ILE A 243 -4.35 18.07 -21.22
N LYS A 244 -4.72 18.16 -22.50
CA LYS A 244 -4.89 16.99 -23.38
C LYS A 244 -3.60 16.17 -23.43
N GLY A 245 -2.45 16.80 -23.68
CA GLY A 245 -1.15 16.11 -23.69
C GLY A 245 -0.74 15.56 -22.32
N PHE A 246 -1.04 16.28 -21.24
CA PHE A 246 -0.79 15.85 -19.87
C PHE A 246 -1.57 14.58 -19.49
N ILE A 247 -2.89 14.59 -19.69
CA ILE A 247 -3.77 13.44 -19.38
C ILE A 247 -3.45 12.23 -20.27
N LYS A 248 -3.03 12.48 -21.51
CA LYS A 248 -2.57 11.43 -22.43
C LYS A 248 -1.12 11.00 -22.19
N ASN A 249 -0.48 11.51 -21.14
CA ASN A 249 0.86 11.13 -20.72
C ASN A 249 1.89 11.29 -21.86
N CYS A 250 1.84 12.36 -22.66
CA CYS A 250 2.75 12.53 -23.79
C CYS A 250 4.16 12.93 -23.37
N TYR A 251 4.28 13.80 -22.35
CA TYR A 251 5.53 14.48 -21.98
C TYR A 251 5.79 14.50 -20.47
N LEU A 252 5.35 13.45 -19.77
CA LEU A 252 5.68 13.30 -18.37
C LEU A 252 7.15 12.89 -18.20
N ARG A 253 7.72 13.17 -17.03
CA ARG A 253 9.07 12.72 -16.68
C ARG A 253 9.22 11.20 -16.87
N PRO A 254 10.34 10.65 -17.38
CA PRO A 254 10.48 9.21 -17.62
C PRO A 254 10.19 8.35 -16.40
N SER A 255 10.60 8.80 -15.22
CA SER A 255 10.34 8.11 -13.95
C SER A 255 8.86 8.04 -13.56
N CYS A 256 7.97 8.85 -14.14
CA CYS A 256 6.54 8.79 -13.85
C CYS A 256 5.87 7.52 -14.42
N TYR A 257 6.46 6.91 -15.45
CA TYR A 257 5.96 5.69 -16.09
C TYR A 257 6.39 4.41 -15.36
N ALA A 258 7.32 4.53 -14.41
CA ALA A 258 7.80 3.47 -13.52
C ALA A 258 8.06 4.05 -12.12
N CYS A 259 7.07 4.75 -11.58
CA CYS A 259 7.22 5.55 -10.37
C CYS A 259 7.16 4.66 -9.12
N HIS A 260 8.26 4.62 -8.38
CA HIS A 260 8.42 3.87 -7.12
C HIS A 260 7.49 4.38 -6.00
N PHE A 261 6.97 5.60 -6.13
CA PHE A 261 6.09 6.21 -5.13
C PHE A 261 4.59 6.03 -5.44
N LYS A 262 4.22 5.11 -6.35
CA LYS A 262 2.83 4.76 -6.66
C LYS A 262 2.38 3.60 -5.77
N THR A 263 2.15 3.92 -4.50
CA THR A 263 1.78 2.96 -3.45
C THR A 263 0.87 3.64 -2.42
N LEU A 264 0.12 2.85 -1.65
CA LEU A 264 -0.61 3.34 -0.48
C LEU A 264 0.27 3.47 0.76
N ASP A 265 1.44 2.83 0.75
CA ASP A 265 2.42 3.00 1.80
C ASP A 265 3.31 4.20 1.50
N ARG A 266 3.00 5.32 2.15
CA ARG A 266 3.56 6.63 1.83
C ARG A 266 4.62 7.03 2.84
N CYS A 267 5.63 7.77 2.37
CA CYS A 267 6.69 8.33 3.21
C CYS A 267 6.32 9.68 3.85
N SER A 268 5.24 10.29 3.37
CA SER A 268 4.66 11.52 3.92
C SER A 268 3.81 11.21 5.15
N ASP A 269 3.48 12.26 5.92
CA ASP A 269 2.54 12.15 7.04
C ASP A 269 1.08 12.21 6.54
N LEU A 270 0.83 12.96 5.46
CA LEU A 270 -0.47 13.12 4.81
C LEU A 270 -0.32 13.07 3.28
N THR A 271 -1.30 12.46 2.59
CA THR A 271 -1.47 12.57 1.13
C THR A 271 -2.78 13.28 0.81
N LEU A 272 -2.75 14.27 -0.07
CA LEU A 272 -3.92 15.02 -0.52
C LEU A 272 -4.24 14.71 -1.99
N GLY A 273 -5.52 14.58 -2.33
CA GLY A 273 -5.94 14.42 -3.72
C GLY A 273 -7.36 14.92 -3.97
N ASP A 274 -7.74 15.01 -5.23
CA ASP A 274 -9.15 15.18 -5.59
C ASP A 274 -9.92 13.90 -5.22
N PHE A 275 -11.05 14.03 -4.53
CA PHE A 275 -11.89 12.87 -4.20
C PHE A 275 -12.78 12.49 -5.40
N TRP A 276 -12.18 11.95 -6.45
CA TRP A 276 -12.93 11.43 -7.59
C TRP A 276 -13.85 10.29 -7.15
N GLY A 277 -15.13 10.36 -7.55
CA GLY A 277 -16.15 9.38 -7.15
C GLY A 277 -16.67 9.56 -5.73
N VAL A 278 -16.45 10.74 -5.10
CA VAL A 278 -16.93 11.02 -3.75
C VAL A 278 -18.43 10.77 -3.57
N GLU A 279 -19.25 10.94 -4.63
CA GLU A 279 -20.68 10.62 -4.62
C GLU A 279 -21.04 9.17 -4.23
N ASP A 280 -20.11 8.23 -4.36
CA ASP A 280 -20.31 6.82 -3.99
C ASP A 280 -19.95 6.56 -2.53
N SER A 281 -19.03 7.34 -1.95
CA SER A 281 -18.60 7.21 -0.56
C SER A 281 -19.41 8.12 0.37
N LEU A 282 -19.69 9.34 -0.08
CA LEU A 282 -20.34 10.42 0.66
C LEU A 282 -21.47 11.04 -0.20
N PRO A 283 -22.66 10.42 -0.27
CA PRO A 283 -23.70 10.81 -1.23
C PRO A 283 -24.36 12.16 -0.94
N ASN A 284 -24.30 12.65 0.31
CA ASN A 284 -25.05 13.81 0.78
C ASN A 284 -24.23 15.11 0.84
N ILE A 285 -22.96 15.09 0.42
CA ILE A 285 -22.09 16.27 0.51
C ILE A 285 -22.20 17.15 -0.74
N ASP A 286 -21.92 18.45 -0.58
CA ASP A 286 -21.69 19.35 -1.72
C ASP A 286 -20.41 18.93 -2.45
N LYS A 287 -20.61 18.41 -3.66
CA LYS A 287 -19.55 17.92 -4.55
C LYS A 287 -19.14 18.95 -5.60
N ASP A 288 -19.84 20.07 -5.76
CA ASP A 288 -19.57 21.01 -6.85
C ASP A 288 -18.56 22.08 -6.44
N SER A 289 -18.40 22.35 -5.14
CA SER A 289 -17.37 23.27 -4.63
C SER A 289 -16.03 22.59 -4.35
N GLY A 290 -15.97 21.25 -4.49
CA GLY A 290 -14.75 20.45 -4.43
C GLY A 290 -14.47 19.79 -3.08
N VAL A 291 -14.00 18.55 -3.11
CA VAL A 291 -13.77 17.72 -1.93
C VAL A 291 -12.46 16.98 -2.10
N SER A 292 -11.61 17.04 -1.08
CA SER A 292 -10.32 16.37 -1.07
C SER A 292 -10.43 14.98 -0.44
N LEU A 293 -9.72 14.03 -1.04
CA LEU A 293 -9.40 12.76 -0.40
C LEU A 293 -8.09 12.98 0.37
N ILE A 294 -8.14 12.74 1.68
CA ILE A 294 -6.99 12.87 2.57
C ILE A 294 -6.64 11.48 3.07
N MET A 295 -5.40 11.03 2.88
CA MET A 295 -4.90 9.79 3.46
C MET A 295 -3.89 10.14 4.56
N GLY A 296 -4.12 9.61 5.76
CA GLY A 296 -3.21 9.77 6.89
C GLY A 296 -2.28 8.57 7.02
N HIS A 297 -0.99 8.85 7.24
CA HIS A 297 0.10 7.88 7.14
C HIS A 297 0.92 7.72 8.42
N SER A 298 0.89 8.72 9.31
CA SER A 298 1.62 8.73 10.57
C SER A 298 0.80 9.39 11.68
N ASP A 299 1.22 9.20 12.94
CA ASP A 299 0.59 9.86 14.08
C ASP A 299 0.69 11.39 13.98
N LYS A 300 1.80 11.89 13.42
CA LYS A 300 1.97 13.33 13.12
C LYS A 300 0.94 13.81 12.11
N GLY A 301 0.63 13.01 11.09
CA GLY A 301 -0.41 13.31 10.11
C GLY A 301 -1.79 13.37 10.75
N TYR A 302 -2.14 12.40 11.58
CA TYR A 302 -3.43 12.41 12.30
C TYR A 302 -3.54 13.58 13.26
N LYS A 303 -2.49 13.88 14.02
CA LYS A 303 -2.44 15.05 14.87
C LYS A 303 -2.60 16.35 14.08
N ALA A 304 -1.98 16.46 12.90
CA ALA A 304 -2.13 17.63 12.05
C ALA A 304 -3.56 17.80 11.51
N LEU A 305 -4.28 16.70 11.25
CA LEU A 305 -5.71 16.76 10.88
C LEU A 305 -6.61 17.14 12.07
N GLU A 306 -6.32 16.59 13.25
CA GLU A 306 -7.04 16.93 14.48
C GLU A 306 -6.87 18.41 14.83
N ASP A 307 -5.66 18.96 14.67
CA ASP A 307 -5.34 20.37 14.89
C ASP A 307 -6.15 21.34 14.01
N ILE A 308 -6.73 20.86 12.91
CA ILE A 308 -7.54 21.66 11.98
C ILE A 308 -9.00 21.26 11.91
N LYS A 309 -9.48 20.35 12.77
CA LYS A 309 -10.84 19.79 12.70
C LYS A 309 -11.95 20.85 12.72
N GLU A 310 -11.74 21.96 13.42
CA GLU A 310 -12.71 23.07 13.51
C GLU A 310 -12.72 23.96 12.25
N GLN A 311 -11.72 23.81 11.36
CA GLN A 311 -11.60 24.55 10.10
C GLN A 311 -12.06 23.73 8.89
N ILE A 312 -12.29 22.43 9.06
CA ILE A 312 -12.63 21.53 7.96
C ILE A 312 -13.85 20.67 8.30
N TYR A 313 -14.63 20.34 7.28
CA TYR A 313 -15.42 19.12 7.30
C TYR A 313 -14.48 17.92 7.11
N SER A 314 -14.70 16.85 7.87
CA SER A 314 -13.98 15.59 7.72
C SER A 314 -14.88 14.41 8.04
N GLU A 315 -14.91 13.42 7.15
CA GLU A 315 -15.61 12.15 7.36
C GLU A 315 -14.72 10.99 6.92
N GLU A 316 -14.56 9.99 7.78
CA GLU A 316 -13.76 8.80 7.48
C GLU A 316 -14.40 7.99 6.36
N VAL A 317 -13.58 7.56 5.40
CA VAL A 317 -14.01 6.77 4.24
C VAL A 317 -13.11 5.55 4.05
N ASP A 318 -13.66 4.55 3.38
CA ASP A 318 -12.93 3.36 2.99
C ASP A 318 -11.89 3.70 1.91
N ILE A 319 -10.61 3.50 2.22
CA ILE A 319 -9.51 3.84 1.32
C ILE A 319 -9.56 3.06 0.00
N ASP A 320 -9.88 1.76 0.05
CA ASP A 320 -9.88 0.90 -1.13
C ASP A 320 -11.00 1.31 -2.11
N LYS A 321 -12.16 1.73 -1.59
CA LYS A 321 -13.23 2.31 -2.40
C LYS A 321 -12.87 3.70 -2.94
N SER A 322 -12.18 4.50 -2.13
CA SER A 322 -11.87 5.90 -2.45
C SER A 322 -10.80 6.05 -3.55
N ILE A 323 -9.92 5.07 -3.69
CA ILE A 323 -8.84 5.09 -4.70
C ILE A 323 -9.25 4.49 -6.05
N VAL A 324 -10.44 3.89 -6.19
CA VAL A 324 -10.91 3.27 -7.45
C VAL A 324 -10.89 4.26 -8.61
N PHE A 325 -11.29 5.51 -8.36
CA PHE A 325 -11.26 6.58 -9.36
C PHE A 325 -9.99 7.44 -9.29
N ASN A 326 -9.04 7.04 -8.45
CA ASN A 326 -7.75 7.68 -8.20
C ASN A 326 -6.62 6.66 -8.41
N THR A 327 -6.64 5.90 -9.52
CA THR A 327 -5.67 4.82 -9.78
C THR A 327 -4.22 5.30 -9.75
N CYS A 328 -3.97 6.58 -10.04
CA CYS A 328 -2.67 7.22 -9.90
C CYS A 328 -2.10 7.25 -8.46
N ALA A 329 -2.88 6.86 -7.44
CA ALA A 329 -2.37 6.60 -6.10
C ALA A 329 -1.50 5.32 -6.03
N ILE A 330 -1.78 4.33 -6.88
CA ILE A 330 -1.15 3.00 -6.82
C ILE A 330 -0.58 2.51 -8.16
N GLU A 331 -0.86 3.20 -9.26
CA GLU A 331 -0.41 2.82 -10.59
C GLU A 331 0.38 3.94 -11.28
N SER A 332 1.46 3.51 -11.96
CA SER A 332 2.21 4.37 -12.88
C SER A 332 1.45 4.57 -14.18
N VAL A 333 1.62 5.77 -14.74
CA VAL A 333 1.04 6.13 -16.04
C VAL A 333 1.69 5.34 -17.18
N LYS A 334 0.98 5.22 -18.30
CA LYS A 334 1.45 4.50 -19.50
C LYS A 334 1.27 5.36 -20.73
N ASN A 335 2.29 5.37 -21.60
CA ASN A 335 2.22 5.83 -22.99
C ASN A 335 3.44 5.29 -23.75
N SER A 336 3.22 4.40 -24.71
CA SER A 336 4.28 3.79 -25.53
C SER A 336 4.92 4.78 -26.53
N LYS A 337 4.22 5.86 -26.88
CA LYS A 337 4.65 6.89 -27.85
C LYS A 337 5.29 8.13 -27.21
N ARG A 338 5.58 8.11 -25.91
CA ARG A 338 6.24 9.24 -25.22
C ARG A 338 7.57 9.63 -25.87
N LYS A 339 8.41 8.66 -26.24
CA LYS A 339 9.69 8.93 -26.91
C LYS A 339 9.48 9.56 -28.29
N ASP A 340 8.46 9.09 -29.02
CA ASP A 340 8.08 9.65 -30.31
C ASP A 340 7.62 11.11 -30.16
N PHE A 341 6.97 11.47 -29.05
CA PHE A 341 6.54 12.84 -28.79
C PHE A 341 7.71 13.81 -28.81
N PHE A 342 8.76 13.54 -28.03
CA PHE A 342 9.92 14.43 -27.98
C PHE A 342 10.65 14.49 -29.34
N LYS A 343 10.73 13.36 -30.07
CA LYS A 343 11.31 13.34 -31.42
C LYS A 343 10.51 14.18 -32.43
N ILE A 344 9.19 14.13 -32.38
CA ILE A 344 8.31 14.90 -33.28
C ILE A 344 8.38 16.40 -32.91
N MET A 345 8.41 16.71 -31.61
CA MET A 345 8.52 18.09 -31.11
C MET A 345 9.74 18.86 -31.60
N GLU A 346 10.82 18.17 -32.04
CA GLU A 346 12.02 18.80 -32.63
C GLU A 346 11.71 19.57 -33.92
N SER A 347 10.67 19.17 -34.67
CA SER A 347 10.37 19.75 -35.99
C SER A 347 8.90 20.11 -36.21
N ASN A 348 8.06 19.98 -35.18
CA ASN A 348 6.62 20.23 -35.25
C ASN A 348 6.13 21.16 -34.12
N SER A 349 4.93 21.73 -34.28
CA SER A 349 4.26 22.48 -33.22
C SER A 349 3.86 21.56 -32.06
N LEU A 350 3.54 22.15 -30.89
CA LEU A 350 3.04 21.38 -29.76
C LEU A 350 1.76 20.62 -30.11
N GLU A 351 0.84 21.27 -30.84
CA GLU A 351 -0.42 20.67 -31.28
C GLU A 351 -0.21 19.45 -32.15
N GLU A 352 0.58 19.58 -33.23
CA GLU A 352 0.86 18.49 -34.15
C GLU A 352 1.54 17.30 -33.46
N SER A 353 2.44 17.60 -32.52
CA SER A 353 3.17 16.56 -31.78
C SER A 353 2.26 15.81 -30.82
N ILE A 354 1.36 16.51 -30.12
CA ILE A 354 0.33 15.87 -29.28
C ILE A 354 -0.57 15.00 -30.15
N ASP A 355 -1.09 15.51 -31.26
CA ASP A 355 -2.03 14.78 -32.11
C ASP A 355 -1.42 13.54 -32.76
N LYS A 356 -0.15 13.58 -33.18
CA LYS A 356 0.57 12.42 -33.74
C LYS A 356 0.91 11.35 -32.69
N THR A 357 1.00 11.73 -31.41
CA THR A 357 1.46 10.84 -30.33
C THR A 357 0.35 10.33 -29.43
N ILE A 358 -0.83 10.96 -29.48
CA ILE A 358 -2.03 10.36 -28.94
C ILE A 358 -2.31 9.10 -29.77
N VAL A 359 -2.07 7.95 -29.16
CA VAL A 359 -2.60 6.70 -29.66
C VAL A 359 -4.12 6.83 -29.60
N ASN A 360 -4.77 6.91 -30.76
CA ASN A 360 -6.19 6.60 -30.85
C ASN A 360 -6.36 5.13 -30.51
N GLU A 361 -6.44 4.81 -29.21
CA GLU A 361 -7.16 3.63 -28.77
C GLU A 361 -8.61 3.83 -29.17
N ALA A 362 -8.90 3.53 -30.44
CA ALA A 362 -10.27 3.37 -30.89
C ALA A 362 -10.90 2.28 -30.01
N VAL A 363 -11.89 2.72 -29.22
CA VAL A 363 -12.82 1.92 -28.43
C VAL A 363 -12.26 1.37 -27.11
N LYS A 364 -12.32 2.20 -26.04
CA LYS A 364 -12.81 1.73 -24.72
C LYS A 364 -13.34 2.79 -23.75
N VAL A 365 -13.27 4.09 -24.06
CA VAL A 365 -13.86 5.13 -23.20
C VAL A 365 -14.61 6.17 -24.04
N SER A 366 -15.74 5.79 -24.64
CA SER A 366 -16.62 6.74 -25.37
C SER A 366 -18.12 6.45 -25.24
N LEU A 367 -18.55 5.56 -24.33
CA LEU A 367 -19.96 5.46 -23.93
C LEU A 367 -20.25 5.98 -22.51
N PHE A 368 -19.22 6.12 -21.67
CA PHE A 368 -19.39 6.50 -20.26
C PHE A 368 -19.48 8.01 -20.00
N SER A 369 -19.03 8.86 -20.93
CA SER A 369 -18.96 10.31 -20.74
C SER A 369 -20.19 11.08 -21.25
N LYS A 370 -21.10 10.43 -21.98
CA LYS A 370 -22.26 11.09 -22.61
C LYS A 370 -23.63 10.76 -22.01
N LEU A 371 -23.72 9.94 -20.95
CA LEU A 371 -25.01 9.55 -20.36
C LEU A 371 -25.16 10.03 -18.92
N LYS A 372 -26.32 10.64 -18.63
CA LYS A 372 -26.70 11.20 -17.32
C LYS A 372 -26.48 10.20 -16.17
N SER A 373 -26.13 10.75 -15.00
CA SER A 373 -25.67 10.08 -13.77
C SER A 373 -26.37 8.79 -13.34
N LYS A 374 -27.66 8.57 -13.65
CA LYS A 374 -28.37 7.32 -13.35
C LYS A 374 -27.87 6.11 -14.16
N GLY A 375 -27.42 6.30 -15.40
CA GLY A 375 -26.91 5.21 -16.25
C GLY A 375 -25.53 4.71 -15.81
N LYS A 376 -24.74 5.56 -15.16
CA LYS A 376 -23.38 5.23 -14.72
C LYS A 376 -23.36 4.22 -13.57
N ARG A 377 -24.31 4.30 -12.63
CA ARG A 377 -24.52 3.28 -11.58
C ARG A 377 -24.89 1.92 -12.14
N VAL A 378 -25.78 1.90 -13.13
CA VAL A 378 -26.16 0.66 -13.82
C VAL A 378 -24.97 0.11 -14.60
N LEU A 379 -24.14 0.95 -15.22
CA LEU A 379 -22.95 0.49 -15.94
C LEU A 379 -21.79 0.08 -15.04
N VAL A 380 -21.60 0.67 -13.86
CA VAL A 380 -20.65 0.20 -12.84
C VAL A 380 -21.15 -1.09 -12.20
N TYR A 381 -22.46 -1.20 -11.95
CA TYR A 381 -23.07 -2.46 -11.53
C TYR A 381 -22.89 -3.52 -12.62
N ILE A 382 -23.13 -3.20 -13.89
CA ILE A 382 -22.87 -4.09 -15.02
C ILE A 382 -21.38 -4.37 -15.15
N TYR A 383 -20.48 -3.41 -14.95
CA TYR A 383 -19.04 -3.63 -15.02
C TYR A 383 -18.55 -4.53 -13.89
N ASN A 384 -18.95 -4.27 -12.65
CA ASN A 384 -18.65 -5.12 -11.50
C ASN A 384 -19.26 -6.50 -11.69
N HIS A 385 -20.48 -6.59 -12.22
CA HIS A 385 -21.12 -7.85 -12.56
C HIS A 385 -20.40 -8.57 -13.71
N LEU A 386 -19.96 -7.87 -14.75
CA LEU A 386 -19.15 -8.40 -15.85
C LEU A 386 -17.74 -8.78 -15.39
N TYR A 387 -17.20 -8.09 -14.39
CA TYR A 387 -15.91 -8.36 -13.77
C TYR A 387 -16.00 -9.57 -12.84
N ASP A 388 -17.08 -9.69 -12.08
CA ASP A 388 -17.43 -10.88 -11.30
C ASP A 388 -17.67 -12.07 -12.23
N ILE A 389 -18.37 -11.87 -13.36
CA ILE A 389 -18.50 -12.86 -14.44
C ILE A 389 -17.13 -13.19 -15.02
N TYR A 390 -16.24 -12.22 -15.24
CA TYR A 390 -14.89 -12.46 -15.75
C TYR A 390 -14.03 -13.26 -14.76
N ILE A 391 -14.10 -12.95 -13.46
CA ILE A 391 -13.47 -13.74 -12.39
C ILE A 391 -14.07 -15.14 -12.37
N GLU A 392 -15.39 -15.28 -12.46
CA GLU A 392 -16.09 -16.56 -12.51
C GLU A 392 -15.67 -17.40 -13.73
N LEU A 393 -15.60 -16.78 -14.91
CA LEU A 393 -15.16 -17.42 -16.15
C LEU A 393 -13.68 -17.78 -16.11
N SER A 394 -12.84 -16.93 -15.51
CA SER A 394 -11.42 -17.20 -15.32
C SER A 394 -11.21 -18.36 -14.34
N TYR A 395 -11.92 -18.36 -13.21
CA TYR A 395 -11.92 -19.46 -12.25
C TYR A 395 -12.44 -20.76 -12.89
N ARG A 396 -13.56 -20.71 -13.63
CA ARG A 396 -14.08 -21.87 -14.38
C ARG A 396 -13.09 -22.36 -15.43
N ARG A 397 -12.37 -21.47 -16.10
CA ARG A 397 -11.28 -21.84 -17.01
C ARG A 397 -10.18 -22.59 -16.24
N TYR A 398 -9.80 -22.14 -15.05
CA TYR A 398 -8.87 -22.89 -14.18
C TYR A 398 -9.45 -24.24 -13.72
N GLU A 399 -10.72 -24.30 -13.32
CA GLU A 399 -11.41 -25.52 -12.92
C GLU A 399 -11.43 -26.54 -14.06
N ILE A 400 -11.77 -26.10 -15.28
CA ILE A 400 -11.76 -26.92 -16.51
C ILE A 400 -10.33 -27.35 -16.85
N LEU A 401 -9.35 -26.44 -16.85
CA LEU A 401 -7.95 -26.80 -17.10
C LEU A 401 -7.40 -27.79 -16.07
N ASN A 402 -7.82 -27.71 -14.80
CA ASN A 402 -7.47 -28.68 -13.76
C ASN A 402 -8.22 -30.02 -13.88
N ILE A 403 -9.37 -30.07 -14.57
CA ILE A 403 -10.03 -31.35 -14.91
C ILE A 403 -9.20 -32.11 -15.96
N PHE A 404 -8.58 -31.39 -16.91
CA PHE A 404 -7.82 -31.99 -18.02
C PHE A 404 -6.31 -32.12 -17.77
N THR A 405 -5.75 -31.41 -16.78
CA THR A 405 -4.33 -31.49 -16.41
C THR A 405 -4.21 -32.00 -14.97
N ASN A 406 -3.42 -33.05 -14.75
CA ASN A 406 -3.21 -33.76 -13.47
C ASN A 406 -3.63 -32.99 -12.21
N LYS A 407 -4.65 -33.53 -11.53
CA LYS A 407 -5.34 -32.95 -10.36
C LYS A 407 -4.39 -32.82 -9.17
N ILE A 408 -4.35 -31.64 -8.54
CA ILE A 408 -3.65 -31.43 -7.27
C ILE A 408 -4.29 -32.35 -6.22
N ASP A 409 -3.50 -33.25 -5.64
CA ASP A 409 -3.98 -34.20 -4.64
C ASP A 409 -3.89 -33.61 -3.23
N ILE A 410 -5.06 -33.41 -2.62
CA ILE A 410 -5.24 -32.81 -1.29
C ILE A 410 -6.15 -33.75 -0.52
N MET A 411 -5.65 -34.23 0.62
CA MET A 411 -6.41 -35.04 1.56
C MET A 411 -7.60 -34.25 2.12
N THR A 412 -8.64 -34.97 2.54
CA THR A 412 -9.69 -34.39 3.37
C THR A 412 -9.12 -33.98 4.74
N ILE A 413 -9.87 -33.17 5.50
CA ILE A 413 -9.48 -32.79 6.87
C ILE A 413 -9.28 -34.04 7.73
N GLU A 414 -10.16 -35.04 7.61
CA GLU A 414 -10.08 -36.27 8.40
C GLU A 414 -8.86 -37.11 8.06
N GLU A 415 -8.62 -37.35 6.76
CA GLU A 415 -7.45 -38.09 6.27
C GLU A 415 -6.15 -37.36 6.64
N SER A 416 -6.16 -36.02 6.64
CA SER A 416 -4.99 -35.23 7.04
C SER A 416 -4.67 -35.41 8.52
N ILE A 417 -5.69 -35.45 9.39
CA ILE A 417 -5.51 -35.69 10.82
C ILE A 417 -5.03 -37.13 11.06
N ASP A 418 -5.63 -38.12 10.39
CA ASP A 418 -5.18 -39.52 10.47
C ASP A 418 -3.71 -39.66 10.07
N TYR A 419 -3.34 -39.04 8.95
CA TYR A 419 -1.97 -39.10 8.45
C TYR A 419 -0.96 -38.53 9.45
N ILE A 420 -1.28 -37.43 10.12
CA ILE A 420 -0.43 -36.82 11.15
C ILE A 420 -0.27 -37.77 12.36
N ILE A 421 -1.37 -38.41 12.79
CA ILE A 421 -1.37 -39.32 13.94
C ILE A 421 -0.57 -40.59 13.62
N GLU A 422 -0.83 -41.21 12.47
CA GLU A 422 -0.21 -42.46 12.03
C GLU A 422 1.28 -42.31 11.77
N ASN A 423 1.68 -41.25 11.04
CA ASN A 423 3.06 -41.07 10.59
C ASN A 423 3.89 -40.22 11.56
N LYS A 424 3.27 -39.59 12.55
CA LYS A 424 3.91 -38.66 13.50
C LYS A 424 4.75 -37.59 12.81
N CYS A 425 4.30 -37.13 11.64
CA CYS A 425 5.00 -36.11 10.86
C CYS A 425 4.75 -34.71 11.43
N SER A 426 5.66 -33.79 11.08
CA SER A 426 5.50 -32.35 11.24
C SER A 426 4.64 -31.79 10.11
N LEU A 427 3.97 -30.67 10.36
CA LEU A 427 3.08 -30.03 9.39
C LEU A 427 3.38 -28.54 9.25
N SER A 428 3.66 -28.11 8.02
CA SER A 428 3.60 -26.70 7.62
C SER A 428 2.33 -26.45 6.81
N ARG A 429 1.54 -25.43 7.15
CA ARG A 429 0.34 -25.09 6.39
C ARG A 429 0.55 -23.83 5.57
N PHE A 430 0.09 -23.87 4.32
CA PHE A 430 -0.05 -22.71 3.46
C PHE A 430 -1.52 -22.29 3.42
N GLY A 431 -1.74 -21.00 3.66
CA GLY A 431 -2.97 -20.28 3.43
C GLY A 431 -2.82 -19.27 2.29
N ASP A 432 -3.74 -18.32 2.26
CA ASP A 432 -3.63 -17.16 1.38
C ASP A 432 -2.49 -16.22 1.80
N GLY A 433 -2.21 -16.13 3.10
CA GLY A 433 -1.19 -15.26 3.66
C GLY A 433 0.23 -15.61 3.21
N GLU A 434 0.60 -16.89 3.27
CA GLU A 434 1.91 -17.36 2.79
C GLU A 434 2.08 -17.09 1.30
N MET A 435 1.01 -17.25 0.50
CA MET A 435 1.06 -16.97 -0.94
C MET A 435 1.19 -15.48 -1.26
N LYS A 436 0.58 -14.60 -0.46
CA LYS A 436 0.77 -13.15 -0.54
C LYS A 436 2.24 -12.79 -0.28
N LEU A 437 2.86 -13.35 0.76
CA LEU A 437 4.29 -13.14 1.08
C LEU A 437 5.24 -13.69 0.02
N ILE A 438 4.94 -14.86 -0.55
CA ILE A 438 5.66 -15.40 -1.73
C ILE A 438 5.62 -14.40 -2.89
N SER A 439 4.48 -13.73 -3.06
CA SER A 439 4.21 -12.76 -4.12
C SER A 439 4.63 -11.32 -3.76
N ARG A 440 5.45 -11.15 -2.71
CA ARG A 440 5.99 -9.87 -2.23
C ARG A 440 4.95 -8.89 -1.67
N GLU A 441 3.84 -9.40 -1.14
CA GLU A 441 2.84 -8.62 -0.42
C GLU A 441 2.93 -8.87 1.08
N ARG A 442 2.62 -7.87 1.92
CA ARG A 442 2.51 -8.04 3.38
C ARG A 442 1.14 -8.61 3.78
N ILE A 443 1.06 -9.17 4.98
CA ILE A 443 -0.20 -9.56 5.63
C ILE A 443 -0.35 -8.86 6.98
N ASP A 444 -1.54 -8.91 7.58
CA ASP A 444 -1.89 -8.07 8.76
C ASP A 444 -0.97 -8.25 9.98
N PHE A 445 -0.33 -9.41 10.11
CA PHE A 445 0.51 -9.78 11.25
C PHE A 445 1.93 -10.20 10.85
N GLN A 446 2.33 -10.02 9.58
CA GLN A 446 3.69 -10.30 9.13
C GLN A 446 4.04 -9.42 7.90
N GLN A 447 5.07 -8.59 8.04
CA GLN A 447 5.67 -7.84 6.95
C GLN A 447 6.31 -8.79 5.94
N TYR A 448 6.43 -8.31 4.71
CA TYR A 448 7.24 -8.99 3.72
C TYR A 448 8.71 -9.01 4.15
N ASP A 449 9.25 -10.22 4.28
CA ASP A 449 10.67 -10.47 4.43
C ASP A 449 11.14 -11.41 3.31
N GLN A 450 12.28 -11.07 2.70
CA GLN A 450 12.80 -11.80 1.55
C GLN A 450 13.32 -13.19 1.95
N ARG A 451 13.87 -13.36 3.16
CA ARG A 451 14.31 -14.64 3.72
C ARG A 451 13.10 -15.54 4.00
N LEU A 452 12.05 -15.02 4.63
CA LEU A 452 10.79 -15.72 4.84
C LEU A 452 10.16 -16.15 3.51
N SER A 453 10.06 -15.23 2.53
CA SER A 453 9.52 -15.52 1.21
C SER A 453 10.28 -16.64 0.48
N ASN A 454 11.61 -16.66 0.61
CA ASN A 454 12.44 -17.72 0.04
C ASN A 454 12.24 -19.05 0.76
N LYS A 455 12.21 -19.04 2.11
CA LYS A 455 11.90 -20.23 2.90
C LYS A 455 10.54 -20.81 2.56
N LEU A 456 9.51 -19.98 2.38
CA LEU A 456 8.17 -20.41 1.98
C LEU A 456 8.17 -21.07 0.58
N LYS A 457 8.94 -20.54 -0.38
CA LYS A 457 9.07 -21.15 -1.71
C LYS A 457 9.77 -22.50 -1.67
N GLU A 458 10.89 -22.59 -0.94
CA GLU A 458 11.63 -23.84 -0.72
C GLU A 458 10.72 -24.89 -0.07
N LEU A 459 10.05 -24.51 1.01
CA LEU A 459 9.16 -25.36 1.78
C LEU A 459 8.00 -25.92 0.96
N LEU A 460 7.36 -25.12 0.11
CA LEU A 460 6.23 -25.59 -0.70
C LEU A 460 6.66 -26.71 -1.69
N GLN A 461 7.96 -26.77 -2.00
CA GLN A 461 8.60 -27.74 -2.89
C GLN A 461 9.36 -28.84 -2.15
N SER A 462 9.44 -28.80 -0.82
CA SER A 462 10.18 -29.78 -0.02
C SER A 462 9.54 -31.17 -0.08
N ASP A 463 10.30 -32.22 0.26
CA ASP A 463 9.82 -33.61 0.30
C ASP A 463 10.53 -34.41 1.41
N GLU A 464 10.67 -33.82 2.59
CA GLU A 464 11.31 -34.49 3.74
C GLU A 464 10.40 -35.58 4.32
N ASP A 465 10.96 -36.72 4.72
CA ASP A 465 10.19 -37.88 5.18
C ASP A 465 9.37 -37.62 6.47
N ASN A 466 9.88 -36.77 7.35
CA ASN A 466 9.24 -36.47 8.65
C ASN A 466 8.41 -35.16 8.63
N HIS A 467 8.16 -34.58 7.46
CA HIS A 467 7.43 -33.33 7.31
C HIS A 467 6.50 -33.37 6.10
N ILE A 468 5.31 -32.79 6.26
CA ILE A 468 4.35 -32.68 5.16
C ILE A 468 3.78 -31.28 5.05
N VAL A 469 3.48 -30.88 3.81
CA VAL A 469 2.89 -29.58 3.49
C VAL A 469 1.38 -29.71 3.38
N GLY A 470 0.66 -28.83 4.08
CA GLY A 470 -0.76 -28.63 3.90
C GLY A 470 -1.06 -27.43 3.01
N ILE A 471 -2.01 -27.55 2.09
CA ILE A 471 -2.48 -26.43 1.24
C ILE A 471 -4.02 -26.30 1.30
N PRO A 472 -4.59 -25.13 0.92
CA PRO A 472 -6.03 -24.92 1.02
C PRO A 472 -6.77 -25.81 0.03
N ASP A 473 -7.84 -26.47 0.47
CA ASP A 473 -8.67 -27.31 -0.42
C ASP A 473 -9.64 -26.45 -1.24
N VAL A 474 -9.06 -25.61 -2.10
CA VAL A 474 -9.75 -24.60 -2.91
C VAL A 474 -9.51 -24.78 -4.41
N PHE A 475 -8.68 -25.77 -4.79
CA PHE A 475 -8.34 -26.10 -6.17
C PHE A 475 -9.31 -27.09 -6.82
N LYS A 476 -10.22 -27.68 -6.01
CA LYS A 476 -11.31 -28.55 -6.44
C LYS A 476 -12.62 -27.72 -6.44
N SER A 477 -13.71 -28.28 -5.91
CA SER A 477 -14.99 -27.56 -5.80
C SER A 477 -15.06 -26.73 -4.52
N LEU A 478 -15.50 -25.48 -4.66
CA LEU A 478 -15.76 -24.57 -3.53
C LEU A 478 -17.17 -24.74 -2.95
N ASN A 479 -17.97 -25.69 -3.43
CA ASN A 479 -19.40 -25.74 -3.12
C ASN A 479 -19.73 -25.93 -1.63
N LYS A 480 -18.81 -26.53 -0.87
CA LYS A 480 -18.90 -26.75 0.56
C LYS A 480 -18.63 -25.52 1.43
N TYR A 481 -18.13 -24.42 0.85
CA TYR A 481 -17.83 -23.20 1.59
C TYR A 481 -19.01 -22.21 1.56
N GLN A 482 -19.02 -21.26 2.50
CA GLN A 482 -19.97 -20.14 2.49
C GLN A 482 -19.69 -19.19 1.32
N ASN A 483 -20.70 -18.44 0.87
CA ASN A 483 -20.57 -17.58 -0.31
C ASN A 483 -19.43 -16.56 -0.20
N GLU A 484 -19.23 -15.97 0.97
CA GLU A 484 -18.12 -15.05 1.24
C GLU A 484 -16.76 -15.73 1.03
N ALA A 485 -16.56 -16.92 1.62
CA ALA A 485 -15.35 -17.70 1.45
C ALA A 485 -15.15 -18.15 -0.02
N LYS A 486 -16.22 -18.55 -0.73
CA LYS A 486 -16.15 -18.90 -2.15
C LYS A 486 -15.65 -17.72 -2.98
N PHE A 487 -16.24 -16.54 -2.77
CA PHE A 487 -15.88 -15.33 -3.51
C PHE A 487 -14.44 -14.90 -3.21
N TYR A 488 -14.04 -14.96 -1.94
CA TYR A 488 -12.68 -14.67 -1.52
C TYR A 488 -11.66 -15.57 -2.23
N TRP A 489 -11.83 -16.89 -2.16
CA TRP A 489 -10.90 -17.84 -2.76
C TRP A 489 -10.89 -17.79 -4.29
N LYS A 490 -12.01 -17.50 -4.95
CA LYS A 490 -12.04 -17.26 -6.40
C LYS A 490 -11.15 -16.08 -6.79
N ARG A 491 -11.26 -14.96 -6.08
CA ARG A 491 -10.41 -13.78 -6.29
C ARG A 491 -8.94 -14.06 -5.97
N HIS A 492 -8.68 -14.80 -4.89
CA HIS A 492 -7.33 -15.21 -4.51
C HIS A 492 -6.68 -16.05 -5.60
N ILE A 493 -7.35 -17.09 -6.09
CA ILE A 493 -6.84 -17.95 -7.17
C ILE A 493 -6.74 -17.18 -8.49
N TRP A 494 -7.65 -16.25 -8.78
CA TRP A 494 -7.51 -15.38 -9.95
C TRP A 494 -6.24 -14.52 -9.89
N LYS A 495 -5.93 -13.93 -8.73
CA LYS A 495 -4.78 -13.04 -8.55
C LYS A 495 -3.45 -13.79 -8.43
N TYR A 496 -3.41 -14.84 -7.61
CA TYR A 496 -2.17 -15.56 -7.26
C TYR A 496 -2.09 -16.96 -7.87
N GLY A 497 -3.02 -17.32 -8.77
CA GLY A 497 -3.06 -18.65 -9.38
C GLY A 497 -1.76 -19.01 -10.07
N HIS A 498 -1.13 -18.07 -10.79
CA HIS A 498 0.18 -18.30 -11.40
C HIS A 498 1.23 -18.73 -10.36
N SER A 499 1.28 -18.07 -9.20
CA SER A 499 2.24 -18.42 -8.13
C SER A 499 1.93 -19.79 -7.54
N TRP A 500 0.66 -20.08 -7.24
CA TRP A 500 0.23 -21.40 -6.76
C TRP A 500 0.60 -22.52 -7.73
N PHE A 501 0.18 -22.40 -9.00
CA PHE A 501 0.41 -23.44 -10.00
C PHE A 501 1.87 -23.54 -10.44
N GLY A 502 2.66 -22.48 -10.29
CA GLY A 502 4.09 -22.49 -10.58
C GLY A 502 4.94 -23.14 -9.48
N LEU A 503 4.45 -23.18 -8.24
CA LEU A 503 5.20 -23.72 -7.10
C LEU A 503 4.70 -25.10 -6.63
N ILE A 504 3.41 -25.39 -6.78
CA ILE A 504 2.85 -26.69 -6.39
C ILE A 504 3.44 -27.82 -7.23
N ASN A 505 3.95 -28.85 -6.57
CA ASN A 505 4.35 -30.10 -7.19
C ASN A 505 3.12 -31.00 -7.38
N LYS A 506 2.64 -31.11 -8.62
CA LYS A 506 1.43 -31.90 -8.96
C LYS A 506 1.58 -33.41 -8.76
N LYS A 507 2.79 -33.93 -8.50
CA LYS A 507 3.02 -35.35 -8.18
C LYS A 507 2.98 -35.64 -6.68
N LYS A 508 3.02 -34.59 -5.84
CA LYS A 508 3.01 -34.69 -4.38
C LYS A 508 1.58 -34.72 -3.86
N LYS A 509 1.37 -35.49 -2.79
CA LYS A 509 0.15 -35.47 -2.00
C LYS A 509 0.27 -34.43 -0.89
N TYR A 510 -0.73 -33.56 -0.76
CA TYR A 510 -0.76 -32.50 0.25
C TYR A 510 -1.80 -32.79 1.33
N LEU A 511 -1.54 -32.31 2.55
CA LEU A 511 -2.56 -32.25 3.59
C LEU A 511 -3.50 -31.06 3.38
N ASN A 512 -4.62 -31.07 4.08
CA ASN A 512 -5.58 -29.97 4.07
C ASN A 512 -5.15 -28.87 5.05
N SER A 513 -4.81 -27.67 4.58
CA SER A 513 -4.46 -26.59 5.51
C SER A 513 -5.64 -26.08 6.35
N PHE A 514 -6.88 -26.44 5.98
CA PHE A 514 -8.09 -26.12 6.74
C PHE A 514 -8.33 -27.04 7.94
N ILE A 515 -7.38 -27.91 8.31
CA ILE A 515 -7.44 -28.56 9.64
C ILE A 515 -7.56 -27.52 10.78
N SER A 516 -6.98 -26.32 10.58
CA SER A 516 -7.07 -25.18 11.51
C SER A 516 -8.28 -24.27 11.27
N ARG A 517 -9.09 -24.55 10.24
CA ARG A 517 -10.21 -23.72 9.74
C ARG A 517 -11.46 -24.58 9.52
N CYS A 518 -11.79 -25.41 10.50
CA CYS A 518 -12.72 -26.53 10.34
C CYS A 518 -14.19 -26.20 10.68
N TYR A 519 -14.55 -24.93 10.89
CA TYR A 519 -15.91 -24.49 11.23
C TYR A 519 -16.46 -23.35 10.38
N MET A 520 -15.86 -22.15 10.47
CA MET A 520 -16.45 -20.89 10.00
C MET A 520 -16.60 -20.86 8.47
N ILE A 521 -15.64 -21.40 7.74
CA ILE A 521 -15.63 -21.33 6.27
C ILE A 521 -16.71 -22.20 5.60
N PHE A 522 -17.27 -23.18 6.32
CA PHE A 522 -18.19 -24.17 5.76
C PHE A 522 -19.65 -23.72 5.77
N ASN A 523 -20.39 -24.13 4.73
CA ASN A 523 -21.84 -23.90 4.64
C ASN A 523 -22.64 -24.81 5.58
N LYS A 524 -22.22 -26.07 5.71
CA LYS A 524 -22.72 -27.07 6.67
C LYS A 524 -21.65 -27.34 7.71
N LYS A 525 -22.04 -27.26 8.98
CA LYS A 525 -21.13 -27.36 10.14
C LYS A 525 -21.22 -28.71 10.86
N ASP A 526 -21.94 -29.67 10.28
CA ASP A 526 -22.28 -30.96 10.90
C ASP A 526 -21.02 -31.77 11.26
N ASN A 527 -19.97 -31.67 10.45
CA ASN A 527 -18.71 -32.38 10.67
C ASN A 527 -17.73 -31.65 11.62
N SER A 528 -17.97 -30.38 11.97
CA SER A 528 -16.99 -29.61 12.73
C SER A 528 -16.70 -30.21 14.10
N LYS A 529 -17.73 -30.71 14.80
CA LYS A 529 -17.54 -31.43 16.07
C LYS A 529 -16.59 -32.62 15.89
N LYS A 530 -16.83 -33.44 14.86
CA LYS A 530 -15.99 -34.59 14.54
C LYS A 530 -14.54 -34.16 14.23
N TYR A 531 -14.35 -33.06 13.51
CA TYR A 531 -13.01 -32.53 13.23
C TYR A 531 -12.28 -32.09 14.50
N PHE A 532 -12.96 -31.41 15.42
CA PHE A 532 -12.38 -31.03 16.71
C PHE A 532 -12.10 -32.23 17.62
N ASP A 533 -13.02 -33.19 17.71
CA ASP A 533 -12.79 -34.41 18.50
C ASP A 533 -11.53 -35.14 17.99
N LYS A 534 -11.40 -35.26 16.67
CA LYS A 534 -10.28 -35.96 16.03
C LYS A 534 -8.97 -35.20 16.12
N ILE A 535 -8.97 -33.87 15.95
CA ILE A 535 -7.73 -33.08 16.05
C ILE A 535 -7.16 -33.12 17.47
N LYS A 536 -8.02 -33.24 18.50
CA LYS A 536 -7.59 -33.44 19.89
C LYS A 536 -6.80 -34.75 20.10
N GLU A 537 -6.97 -35.75 19.23
CA GLU A 537 -6.21 -37.01 19.31
C GLU A 537 -4.70 -36.80 19.05
N ILE A 538 -4.32 -35.77 18.27
CA ILE A 538 -2.92 -35.45 17.96
C ILE A 538 -2.10 -35.20 19.23
N TRP A 539 -2.70 -34.54 20.23
CA TRP A 539 -2.05 -34.14 21.48
C TRP A 539 -2.57 -34.89 22.72
N SER A 540 -3.43 -35.91 22.52
CA SER A 540 -4.02 -36.68 23.61
C SER A 540 -2.94 -37.38 24.45
N ASN A 541 -2.94 -37.13 25.76
CA ASN A 541 -1.98 -37.64 26.74
C ASN A 541 -0.50 -37.36 26.38
N ARG A 542 -0.22 -36.23 25.72
CA ARG A 542 1.14 -35.80 25.37
C ARG A 542 1.58 -34.58 26.16
N ASP A 543 2.88 -34.50 26.43
CA ASP A 543 3.53 -33.27 26.89
C ASP A 543 3.73 -32.36 25.67
N ILE A 544 3.11 -31.17 25.70
CA ILE A 544 3.09 -30.24 24.56
C ILE A 544 3.79 -28.91 24.88
N ILE A 545 4.43 -28.35 23.85
CA ILE A 545 4.96 -26.98 23.84
C ILE A 545 4.16 -26.17 22.83
N ILE A 546 3.45 -25.14 23.28
CA ILE A 546 2.76 -24.19 22.41
C ILE A 546 3.68 -23.00 22.15
N ILE A 547 3.97 -22.72 20.88
CA ILE A 547 4.65 -21.50 20.46
C ILE A 547 3.62 -20.61 19.77
N GLU A 548 3.29 -19.50 20.41
CA GLU A 548 2.19 -18.63 20.00
C GLU A 548 2.57 -17.15 20.13
N GLY A 549 1.89 -16.30 19.37
CA GLY A 549 2.03 -14.86 19.53
C GLY A 549 1.44 -14.41 20.87
N GLU A 550 1.99 -13.36 21.48
CA GLU A 550 1.36 -12.73 22.65
C GLU A 550 -0.12 -12.44 22.38
N GLU A 551 -0.95 -12.57 23.42
CA GLU A 551 -2.42 -12.42 23.33
C GLU A 551 -3.16 -13.47 22.48
N SER A 552 -2.48 -14.42 21.82
CA SER A 552 -3.16 -15.55 21.14
C SER A 552 -3.90 -16.43 22.15
N ARG A 553 -3.23 -16.78 23.26
CA ARG A 553 -3.79 -17.44 24.44
C ARG A 553 -4.59 -18.70 24.09
N LEU A 554 -4.01 -19.56 23.24
CA LEU A 554 -4.63 -20.79 22.76
C LEU A 554 -5.06 -21.67 23.94
N GLY A 555 -6.32 -22.10 23.94
CA GLY A 555 -6.92 -22.94 24.98
C GLY A 555 -7.44 -22.19 26.20
N ILE A 556 -7.13 -20.91 26.36
CA ILE A 556 -7.55 -20.18 27.56
C ILE A 556 -9.05 -19.91 27.49
N GLY A 557 -9.79 -20.35 28.51
CA GLY A 557 -11.25 -20.22 28.57
C GLY A 557 -12.04 -21.30 27.81
N ASN A 558 -11.39 -22.34 27.29
CA ASN A 558 -12.05 -23.47 26.64
C ASN A 558 -11.33 -24.81 26.89
N ASP A 559 -11.92 -25.92 26.45
CA ASP A 559 -11.44 -27.29 26.69
C ASP A 559 -10.63 -27.89 25.52
N LEU A 560 -10.03 -27.05 24.65
CA LEU A 560 -9.35 -27.54 23.44
C LEU A 560 -8.16 -28.47 23.76
N PHE A 561 -7.45 -28.18 24.86
CA PHE A 561 -6.24 -28.91 25.26
C PHE A 561 -6.39 -29.69 26.58
N ASP A 562 -7.61 -29.89 27.07
CA ASP A 562 -7.87 -30.58 28.36
C ASP A 562 -7.41 -32.04 28.38
N ASN A 563 -7.29 -32.67 27.22
CA ASN A 563 -6.81 -34.05 27.09
C ASN A 563 -5.28 -34.16 26.94
N THR A 564 -4.54 -33.06 27.07
CA THR A 564 -3.07 -33.08 27.08
C THR A 564 -2.55 -33.56 28.43
N LYS A 565 -1.31 -34.08 28.47
CA LYS A 565 -0.66 -34.48 29.72
C LYS A 565 -0.07 -33.28 30.47
N SER A 566 0.59 -32.38 29.73
CA SER A 566 1.08 -31.11 30.26
C SER A 566 1.22 -30.09 29.13
N ILE A 567 1.10 -28.80 29.48
CA ILE A 567 1.27 -27.68 28.57
C ILE A 567 2.40 -26.80 29.07
N LYS A 568 3.26 -26.38 28.15
CA LYS A 568 4.18 -25.28 28.34
C LYS A 568 4.16 -24.36 27.13
N ARG A 569 4.55 -23.09 27.32
CA ARG A 569 4.39 -22.03 26.32
C ARG A 569 5.68 -21.25 26.09
N ILE A 570 5.93 -20.91 24.83
CA ILE A 570 6.91 -19.93 24.40
C ILE A 570 6.13 -18.81 23.71
N LEU A 571 6.22 -17.60 24.25
CA LEU A 571 5.55 -16.44 23.67
C LEU A 571 6.50 -15.69 22.74
N ALA A 572 6.01 -15.42 21.54
CA ALA A 572 6.65 -14.62 20.52
C ALA A 572 5.80 -13.37 20.21
N PRO A 573 6.29 -12.40 19.42
CA PRO A 573 5.50 -11.24 19.03
C PRO A 573 4.19 -11.62 18.37
N LYS A 574 3.12 -10.88 18.68
CA LYS A 574 1.82 -11.05 18.01
C LYS A 574 1.79 -10.59 16.55
N ARG A 575 2.80 -9.83 16.13
CA ARG A 575 3.06 -9.39 14.75
C ARG A 575 4.55 -9.48 14.47
N ASP A 576 4.90 -9.74 13.23
CA ASP A 576 6.29 -9.76 12.75
C ASP A 576 7.17 -10.77 13.51
N ALA A 577 6.57 -11.88 13.96
CA ALA A 577 7.25 -12.90 14.75
C ALA A 577 8.42 -13.57 14.02
N PHE A 578 8.55 -13.39 12.71
CA PHE A 578 9.73 -13.81 11.96
C PHE A 578 10.99 -13.03 12.34
N ASP A 579 10.87 -11.86 12.96
CA ASP A 579 12.01 -11.05 13.39
C ASP A 579 12.80 -11.73 14.52
N VAL A 580 12.12 -12.55 15.34
CA VAL A 580 12.74 -13.36 16.43
C VAL A 580 12.89 -14.84 16.05
N TYR A 581 12.85 -15.15 14.75
CA TYR A 581 12.81 -16.53 14.25
C TYR A 581 13.98 -17.39 14.76
N ASP A 582 15.19 -16.84 14.68
CA ASP A 582 16.41 -17.56 15.03
C ASP A 582 16.54 -17.75 16.55
N GLU A 583 16.13 -16.76 17.33
CA GLU A 583 16.09 -16.78 18.79
C GLU A 583 15.11 -17.85 19.29
N VAL A 584 13.90 -17.91 18.73
CA VAL A 584 12.91 -18.94 19.06
C VAL A 584 13.43 -20.32 18.67
N LEU A 585 13.95 -20.49 17.45
CA LEU A 585 14.45 -21.78 16.99
C LEU A 585 15.62 -22.27 17.87
N LYS A 586 16.56 -21.38 18.20
CA LYS A 586 17.69 -21.66 19.08
C LYS A 586 17.25 -21.96 20.51
N TYR A 587 16.25 -21.26 21.02
CA TYR A 587 15.72 -21.54 22.36
C TYR A 587 15.09 -22.94 22.41
N VAL A 588 14.30 -23.31 21.40
CA VAL A 588 13.70 -24.64 21.30
C VAL A 588 14.78 -25.72 21.27
N ASP A 589 15.78 -25.58 20.41
CA ASP A 589 16.83 -26.61 20.25
C ASP A 589 17.66 -26.82 21.53
N ASN A 590 17.87 -25.76 22.31
CA ASN A 590 18.65 -25.83 23.55
C ASN A 590 17.84 -26.29 24.77
N ASN A 591 16.52 -26.07 24.81
CA ASN A 591 15.74 -26.21 26.05
C ASN A 591 14.60 -27.23 25.97
N ILE A 592 14.23 -27.70 24.77
CA ILE A 592 13.08 -28.59 24.58
C ILE A 592 13.55 -29.98 24.14
N GLU A 593 13.11 -31.00 24.88
CA GLU A 593 13.34 -32.41 24.55
C GLU A 593 12.60 -32.82 23.27
N LYS A 594 13.25 -33.64 22.42
CA LYS A 594 12.74 -34.06 21.09
C LYS A 594 11.47 -34.92 21.15
N ASN A 595 11.14 -35.51 22.32
CA ASN A 595 9.94 -36.33 22.53
C ASN A 595 8.66 -35.49 22.73
N LYS A 596 8.77 -34.19 23.03
CA LYS A 596 7.64 -33.29 23.24
C LYS A 596 7.02 -32.89 21.89
N LEU A 597 5.71 -32.73 21.86
CA LEU A 597 5.01 -32.24 20.67
C LEU A 597 5.03 -30.71 20.66
N ILE A 598 5.46 -30.12 19.55
CA ILE A 598 5.44 -28.67 19.38
C ILE A 598 4.20 -28.29 18.56
N LEU A 599 3.38 -27.39 19.10
CA LEU A 599 2.23 -26.80 18.42
C LEU A 599 2.50 -25.34 18.13
N LEU A 600 2.34 -24.91 16.87
CA LEU A 600 2.71 -23.57 16.42
C LEU A 600 1.47 -22.78 15.99
N ALA A 601 1.32 -21.57 16.52
CA ALA A 601 0.27 -20.61 16.15
C ALA A 601 0.87 -19.21 16.00
N LEU A 602 1.66 -19.05 14.93
CA LEU A 602 2.53 -17.89 14.73
C LEU A 602 2.58 -17.44 13.26
N GLY A 603 1.46 -17.59 12.54
CA GLY A 603 1.36 -17.16 11.14
C GLY A 603 2.39 -17.82 10.21
N PRO A 604 2.90 -17.11 9.18
CA PRO A 604 3.94 -17.59 8.28
C PRO A 604 5.22 -18.07 8.99
N THR A 605 5.53 -17.49 10.15
CA THR A 605 6.64 -17.92 11.00
C THR A 605 6.43 -19.35 11.47
N ALA A 606 5.22 -19.72 11.90
CA ALA A 606 4.88 -21.11 12.21
C ALA A 606 5.05 -22.03 11.00
N THR A 607 4.64 -21.58 9.81
CA THR A 607 4.77 -22.36 8.58
C THR A 607 6.21 -22.76 8.32
N VAL A 608 7.17 -21.84 8.36
CA VAL A 608 8.59 -22.15 8.11
C VAL A 608 9.28 -22.79 9.32
N MET A 609 8.86 -22.45 10.53
CA MET A 609 9.42 -23.02 11.77
C MET A 609 9.09 -24.52 11.91
N ALA A 610 7.88 -24.94 11.52
CA ALA A 610 7.51 -26.35 11.53
C ALA A 610 8.48 -27.20 10.68
N TYR A 611 8.96 -26.64 9.56
CA TYR A 611 9.89 -27.30 8.66
C TYR A 611 11.30 -27.39 9.25
N ASP A 612 11.84 -26.27 9.75
CA ASP A 612 13.19 -26.27 10.33
C ASP A 612 13.24 -27.10 11.62
N LEU A 613 12.18 -27.10 12.44
CA LEU A 613 12.08 -27.98 13.61
C LEU A 613 12.01 -29.45 13.22
N ALA A 614 11.33 -29.80 12.12
CA ALA A 614 11.35 -31.15 11.59
C ALA A 614 12.76 -31.59 11.18
N LYS A 615 13.52 -30.71 10.52
CA LYS A 615 14.94 -30.95 10.20
C LYS A 615 15.82 -31.15 11.44
N LEU A 616 15.46 -30.52 12.55
CA LEU A 616 16.12 -30.70 13.85
C LEU A 616 15.61 -31.94 14.63
N GLY A 617 14.72 -32.74 14.05
CA GLY A 617 14.21 -33.98 14.65
C GLY A 617 13.03 -33.81 15.60
N TYR A 618 12.39 -32.63 15.65
CA TYR A 618 11.16 -32.43 16.40
C TYR A 618 9.92 -32.80 15.57
N GLN A 619 8.85 -33.21 16.25
CA GLN A 619 7.51 -33.15 15.67
C GLN A 619 6.89 -31.78 15.97
N ALA A 620 6.67 -30.98 14.94
CA ALA A 620 6.11 -29.63 15.02
C ALA A 620 4.91 -29.46 14.09
N ILE A 621 3.76 -29.05 14.63
CA ILE A 621 2.51 -28.95 13.89
C ILE A 621 2.04 -27.51 13.92
N ASP A 622 1.98 -26.89 12.75
CA ASP A 622 1.32 -25.61 12.56
C ASP A 622 -0.21 -25.77 12.71
N ILE A 623 -0.76 -25.27 13.81
CA ILE A 623 -2.18 -25.34 14.17
C ILE A 623 -2.92 -24.01 13.98
N GLY A 624 -2.20 -22.91 13.74
CA GLY A 624 -2.77 -21.59 13.41
C GLY A 624 -3.97 -21.18 14.25
N HIS A 625 -5.07 -20.81 13.58
CA HIS A 625 -6.29 -20.28 14.20
C HIS A 625 -7.26 -21.35 14.75
N ILE A 626 -6.78 -22.56 15.06
CA ILE A 626 -7.67 -23.64 15.52
C ILE A 626 -8.47 -23.25 16.77
N ASP A 627 -7.86 -22.53 17.70
CA ASP A 627 -8.51 -22.11 18.95
C ASP A 627 -9.66 -21.12 18.70
N ILE A 628 -9.45 -20.14 17.83
CA ILE A 628 -10.50 -19.17 17.46
C ILE A 628 -11.65 -19.87 16.73
N GLU A 629 -11.35 -20.83 15.85
CA GLU A 629 -12.38 -21.64 15.20
C GLU A 629 -13.14 -22.51 16.21
N TYR A 630 -12.46 -22.99 17.26
CA TYR A 630 -13.07 -23.74 18.35
C TYR A 630 -13.98 -22.87 19.22
N GLU A 631 -13.56 -21.65 19.57
CA GLU A 631 -14.40 -20.66 20.24
C GLU A 631 -15.69 -20.38 19.46
N TRP A 632 -15.55 -20.10 18.16
CA TRP A 632 -16.69 -19.87 17.29
C TRP A 632 -17.63 -21.07 17.19
N PHE A 633 -17.08 -22.30 17.23
CA PHE A 633 -17.84 -23.54 17.27
C PHE A 633 -18.61 -23.70 18.58
N LEU A 634 -17.96 -23.51 19.74
CA LEU A 634 -18.61 -23.60 21.05
C LEU A 634 -19.75 -22.59 21.19
N GLN A 635 -19.51 -21.36 20.71
CA GLN A 635 -20.49 -20.27 20.73
C GLN A 635 -21.56 -20.40 19.61
N LYS A 636 -21.44 -21.39 18.72
CA LYS A 636 -22.33 -21.65 17.59
C LYS A 636 -22.55 -20.42 16.69
N THR A 637 -21.49 -19.64 16.49
CA THR A 637 -21.54 -18.36 15.79
C THR A 637 -21.74 -18.56 14.29
N LYS A 638 -22.42 -17.60 13.65
CA LYS A 638 -22.65 -17.59 12.20
C LYS A 638 -21.69 -16.67 11.44
N SER A 639 -20.95 -15.83 12.15
CA SER A 639 -20.01 -14.84 11.63
C SER A 639 -18.79 -14.77 12.53
N LYS A 640 -17.67 -14.27 12.00
CA LYS A 640 -16.45 -14.03 12.79
C LYS A 640 -16.71 -12.91 13.80
N ILE A 641 -16.55 -13.22 15.07
CA ILE A 641 -16.71 -12.27 16.17
C ILE A 641 -15.44 -12.20 17.01
N ALA A 642 -15.22 -11.05 17.65
CA ALA A 642 -14.13 -10.86 18.58
C ALA A 642 -14.30 -11.78 19.81
N ILE A 643 -13.18 -12.30 20.30
CA ILE A 643 -13.10 -12.98 21.59
C ILE A 643 -12.38 -12.01 22.53
N LYS A 644 -13.06 -11.54 23.57
CA LYS A 644 -12.58 -10.44 24.41
C LYS A 644 -11.16 -10.63 24.95
N THR A 645 -10.82 -11.86 25.31
CA THR A 645 -9.55 -12.21 25.95
C THR A 645 -8.49 -12.71 24.99
N LYS A 646 -8.73 -12.70 23.67
CA LYS A 646 -7.80 -13.24 22.67
C LYS A 646 -7.66 -12.32 21.46
N PHE A 647 -6.48 -12.30 20.87
CA PHE A 647 -6.27 -11.61 19.61
C PHE A 647 -6.96 -12.34 18.45
N VAL A 648 -7.87 -11.63 17.76
CA VAL A 648 -8.61 -12.13 16.59
C VAL A 648 -8.53 -11.12 15.45
N GLY A 649 -7.44 -11.18 14.67
CA GLY A 649 -7.21 -10.23 13.58
C GLY A 649 -8.31 -10.20 12.50
N GLU A 650 -9.08 -11.28 12.35
CA GLU A 650 -10.11 -11.43 11.31
C GLU A 650 -11.51 -10.95 11.73
N ALA A 651 -11.69 -10.52 12.99
CA ALA A 651 -12.97 -10.06 13.51
C ALA A 651 -12.94 -8.56 13.78
N LYS A 652 -14.07 -7.89 13.53
CA LYS A 652 -14.25 -6.49 13.94
C LYS A 652 -14.04 -6.38 15.46
N ASP A 653 -13.24 -5.41 15.88
CA ASP A 653 -12.83 -5.18 17.28
C ASP A 653 -11.98 -6.30 17.92
N GLY A 654 -11.58 -7.33 17.18
CA GLY A 654 -10.77 -8.45 17.69
C GLY A 654 -9.31 -8.13 18.01
N GLN A 655 -8.89 -6.88 17.80
CA GLN A 655 -7.56 -6.39 18.19
C GLN A 655 -7.56 -5.78 19.62
N ASN A 656 -8.74 -5.50 20.18
CA ASN A 656 -8.88 -4.98 21.54
C ASN A 656 -8.93 -6.15 22.52
N VAL A 657 -7.77 -6.56 23.03
CA VAL A 657 -7.65 -7.73 23.91
C VAL A 657 -7.69 -7.30 25.38
N GLU A 658 -8.68 -7.79 26.12
CA GLU A 658 -8.79 -7.60 27.57
C GLU A 658 -7.70 -8.39 28.31
N ASN A 659 -7.25 -7.88 29.44
CA ASN A 659 -6.32 -8.62 30.32
C ASN A 659 -7.02 -9.84 30.94
N ILE A 660 -6.24 -10.87 31.27
CA ILE A 660 -6.71 -12.07 31.97
C ILE A 660 -5.96 -12.25 33.29
N GLU A 661 -6.64 -12.83 34.27
CA GLU A 661 -6.08 -13.28 35.54
C GLU A 661 -6.10 -14.82 35.59
N ASP A 662 -5.37 -15.46 34.66
CA ASP A 662 -5.26 -16.92 34.59
C ASP A 662 -3.88 -17.38 35.09
N VAL A 663 -3.81 -17.78 36.37
CA VAL A 663 -2.56 -18.21 37.02
C VAL A 663 -1.95 -19.40 36.29
N LYS A 664 -2.76 -20.36 35.85
CA LYS A 664 -2.30 -21.56 35.14
C LYS A 664 -1.61 -21.18 33.84
N TYR A 665 -2.21 -20.29 33.04
CA TYR A 665 -1.59 -19.77 31.81
C TYR A 665 -0.21 -19.16 32.09
N PHE A 666 -0.08 -18.34 33.13
CA PHE A 666 1.20 -17.70 33.43
C PHE A 666 2.26 -18.70 33.91
N GLU A 667 1.89 -19.75 34.65
CA GLU A 667 2.79 -20.85 35.06
C GLU A 667 3.19 -21.78 33.89
N GLU A 668 2.38 -21.83 32.84
CA GLU A 668 2.69 -22.56 31.61
C GLU A 668 3.78 -21.84 30.78
N ILE A 669 3.93 -20.51 30.90
CA ILE A 669 4.93 -19.74 30.14
C ILE A 669 6.34 -20.04 30.63
N MET A 670 7.15 -20.62 29.74
CA MET A 670 8.57 -20.89 29.99
C MET A 670 9.47 -19.76 29.53
N ALA A 671 9.11 -19.08 28.45
CA ALA A 671 9.91 -18.01 27.86
C ALA A 671 9.04 -16.99 27.12
N ARG A 672 9.52 -15.74 27.11
CA ARG A 672 9.04 -14.65 26.28
C ARG A 672 10.21 -14.16 25.42
N ILE A 673 10.10 -14.35 24.12
CA ILE A 673 11.12 -13.98 23.14
C ILE A 673 10.44 -12.97 22.21
N LEU A 674 10.48 -11.69 22.58
CA LEU A 674 9.67 -10.64 21.97
C LEU A 674 10.47 -9.65 21.13
N GLU A 675 11.79 -9.61 21.31
CA GLU A 675 12.74 -8.73 20.63
C GLU A 675 14.09 -9.43 20.45
#